data_AF-A0A372J2G3-F1
#
_entry.id   AF-A0A372J2G3-F1
#
_cell.length_a   1.000
_cell.length_b   1.000
_cell.length_c   1.000
_cell.angle_alpha   90.00
_cell.angle_beta   90.00
_cell.angle_gamma   90.00
#
_symmetry.space_group_name_H-M   'P 1'
#
loop_
_entity.id
_entity.type
_entity.pdbx_description
1 polymer ?
#
loop_
_entity_poly.entity_id
_entity_poly.type
_entity_poly.pdbx_seq_one_letter_code
_entity_poly.pdbx_strand_id
1 'polypeptide(L)'
;MSASWGTSDGTDAGAPARRRGPGSVLDSVGTGVHSALVPPGALHHRVTAALANWQLDDAERLLTAVGSDPSPYVAPAPRDGSADDADGPVVADATPGDLGRAWADTLRAELLVRRLRVAGFTLVGDPVEPPHGTGSPPALDLHAGVAGLLGDEQDDDPRATSASRAALAIALVRSARAAFDATEDDLQRAAGLVRHARIELLSRRVDAAMDEAVEAASLLDAALPDSELLTETLCTLAGVLADLELMPLALDYQRRAHGTAAAGGDLLVARTAARLGELCAELGEALLDDGDAGSAAVHFAEARELAERALELLPPEAADAVLAAQVVHGGALVGLGEHAAAAGPLRAAVRTATASGDRALQAAALLALGRALRRQGDGTGADRQLARALALATEHGLARVRRAALRELCTLHAERDDAGRALPYLQAYLADELERVDERRTRWVELFGRRKSLLETERAAGQLRRQAYEDPLTHLPNRRYAEARLDSLLSAGTTPALAVVDVDRFKAINDAAGHPGGDAVLRTVGELLVAGVRDTDEVCRWAGDEFVVLLPDTTAEQAERALERARRAVAGYDWPALGVHLPVTISVGIASATRGDDRRTLFAAADGVLYDAKRGGRDRVVRLSAVTQTRPVEPPPAAGPAAPAEPAAPAVPPAPAGAADGFAPLLLDPPLGLGGPGDPPLGPVPPPPAPQAPVPQRPAAPEGPAEPEVVWATGRSTEQVLALVRQARREHPDRPAVVVRAAAETLVALAGEHDGRTTVDAAAMAAAVGPLPEAVGRIGVLCGSAADAPVAAEAAFAARITGTEVVRVDDVGGSRVRPLLTDRALLHDADCLVVVAGLDASLAGLVGAMTDVPIVAVPTSTGQPGTLGAFGALLSMLNSASPGVVVSTIDNGHAAGVFAARIARRAHRQR
;
A
#
# COMPACT_ATOMS: atom_id res chain seq x y z
N MET A 1 33.64 -40.13 -30.54
CA MET A 1 34.24 -41.47 -30.72
C MET A 1 33.45 -42.46 -29.88
N SER A 2 33.33 -43.67 -30.41
CA SER A 2 32.35 -44.73 -30.17
C SER A 2 32.45 -45.55 -28.88
N ALA A 3 31.35 -46.27 -28.60
CA ALA A 3 31.23 -47.57 -27.93
C ALA A 3 31.12 -47.57 -26.39
N SER A 4 30.43 -48.50 -25.73
CA SER A 4 29.34 -49.45 -26.04
C SER A 4 28.95 -50.09 -24.71
N TRP A 5 27.76 -50.66 -24.68
CA TRP A 5 27.13 -51.41 -23.59
C TRP A 5 27.95 -52.57 -23.01
N GLY A 6 27.68 -52.92 -21.74
CA GLY A 6 28.07 -54.18 -21.11
C GLY A 6 27.29 -54.41 -19.80
N THR A 7 26.25 -55.25 -19.88
CA THR A 7 25.50 -55.82 -18.77
C THR A 7 26.13 -57.13 -18.30
N SER A 8 26.17 -57.38 -16.99
CA SER A 8 26.19 -58.74 -16.43
C SER A 8 25.66 -58.74 -14.99
N ASP A 9 24.59 -59.49 -14.77
CA ASP A 9 23.97 -59.80 -13.48
C ASP A 9 24.86 -60.69 -12.61
N GLY A 10 24.77 -60.48 -11.30
CA GLY A 10 25.30 -61.35 -10.25
C GLY A 10 24.67 -60.99 -8.91
N THR A 11 23.70 -61.79 -8.48
CA THR A 11 22.85 -61.60 -7.30
C THR A 11 23.49 -62.06 -5.99
N ASP A 12 23.34 -61.17 -4.99
CA ASP A 12 22.93 -61.42 -3.59
C ASP A 12 23.92 -61.99 -2.55
N ALA A 13 24.36 -61.14 -1.61
CA ALA A 13 23.96 -61.21 -0.20
C ALA A 13 24.81 -60.27 0.71
N GLY A 14 24.14 -59.34 1.41
CA GLY A 14 24.59 -58.89 2.74
C GLY A 14 25.07 -57.44 2.94
N ALA A 15 24.18 -56.44 2.87
CA ALA A 15 24.17 -55.21 3.71
C ALA A 15 22.92 -54.36 3.41
N PRO A 16 22.26 -53.72 4.40
CA PRO A 16 21.03 -52.97 4.15
C PRO A 16 21.36 -51.63 3.47
N ALA A 17 21.18 -51.60 2.14
CA ALA A 17 21.21 -50.37 1.37
C ALA A 17 20.05 -49.45 1.78
N ARG A 18 20.39 -48.18 2.06
CA ARG A 18 19.44 -47.07 2.12
C ARG A 18 18.61 -47.06 0.84
N ARG A 19 17.35 -47.46 0.93
CA ARG A 19 16.38 -47.31 -0.16
C ARG A 19 16.20 -45.82 -0.45
N ARG A 20 16.50 -45.43 -1.68
CA ARG A 20 15.83 -44.32 -2.37
C ARG A 20 14.33 -44.55 -2.25
N GLY A 21 13.63 -43.62 -1.61
CA GLY A 21 12.18 -43.47 -1.79
C GLY A 21 11.94 -42.27 -2.71
N PRO A 22 11.13 -42.39 -3.77
CA PRO A 22 10.39 -41.26 -4.28
C PRO A 22 9.27 -41.00 -3.26
N GLY A 23 9.53 -40.13 -2.30
CA GLY A 23 8.56 -39.70 -1.30
C GLY A 23 7.78 -38.51 -1.85
N SER A 24 6.52 -38.76 -2.17
CA SER A 24 5.48 -37.81 -2.61
C SER A 24 5.49 -36.49 -1.85
N VAL A 25 5.69 -35.38 -2.57
CA VAL A 25 5.15 -34.07 -2.17
C VAL A 25 3.67 -34.08 -2.58
N LEU A 26 2.82 -33.80 -1.61
CA LEU A 26 1.38 -34.05 -1.54
C LEU A 26 0.61 -33.62 -2.81
N ASP A 27 0.34 -34.59 -3.68
CA ASP A 27 -0.84 -34.59 -4.53
C ASP A 27 -1.57 -35.92 -4.33
N SER A 28 -2.88 -35.82 -4.07
CA SER A 28 -3.94 -36.84 -4.06
C SER A 28 -4.30 -37.57 -2.75
N VAL A 29 -5.49 -37.24 -2.22
CA VAL A 29 -6.57 -38.24 -2.08
C VAL A 29 -7.83 -37.64 -2.71
N GLY A 30 -8.50 -38.42 -3.56
CA GLY A 30 -9.39 -37.94 -4.64
C GLY A 30 -10.61 -37.12 -4.22
N THR A 31 -10.69 -35.91 -4.78
CA THR A 31 -11.88 -35.24 -5.39
C THR A 31 -11.65 -33.75 -5.73
N GLY A 32 -10.51 -33.11 -5.41
CA GLY A 32 -10.40 -31.64 -5.51
C GLY A 32 -9.26 -31.08 -6.35
N VAL A 33 -9.55 -30.65 -7.59
CA VAL A 33 -8.65 -29.80 -8.43
C VAL A 33 -8.27 -28.48 -7.71
N HIS A 34 -9.03 -28.11 -6.68
CA HIS A 34 -8.84 -26.90 -5.88
C HIS A 34 -7.67 -26.96 -4.89
N SER A 35 -7.20 -28.14 -4.46
CA SER A 35 -6.07 -28.25 -3.51
C SER A 35 -4.74 -27.80 -4.15
N ALA A 36 -4.56 -28.00 -5.45
CA ALA A 36 -3.34 -27.60 -6.17
C ALA A 36 -3.24 -26.08 -6.42
N LEU A 37 -4.34 -25.35 -6.23
CA LEU A 37 -4.39 -23.88 -6.29
C LEU A 37 -4.17 -23.21 -4.94
N VAL A 38 -4.19 -23.96 -3.84
CA VAL A 38 -3.78 -23.47 -2.52
C VAL A 38 -2.25 -23.48 -2.48
N PRO A 39 -1.56 -22.38 -2.15
CA PRO A 39 -0.11 -22.37 -2.00
C PRO A 39 0.33 -23.31 -0.86
N PRO A 40 1.43 -24.07 -1.03
CA PRO A 40 2.44 -23.99 -2.11
C PRO A 40 2.18 -24.93 -3.31
N GLY A 41 0.94 -25.03 -3.79
CA GLY A 41 0.59 -25.92 -4.91
C GLY A 41 1.30 -25.56 -6.23
N ALA A 42 1.78 -26.57 -6.97
CA ALA A 42 2.51 -26.36 -8.22
C ALA A 42 1.70 -25.58 -9.28
N LEU A 43 0.38 -25.81 -9.37
CA LEU A 43 -0.49 -25.07 -10.28
C LEU A 43 -0.62 -23.60 -9.87
N HIS A 44 -0.72 -23.34 -8.56
CA HIS A 44 -0.70 -21.99 -8.01
C HIS A 44 0.55 -21.20 -8.43
N HIS A 45 1.74 -21.78 -8.28
CA HIS A 45 2.98 -21.11 -8.71
C HIS A 45 3.02 -20.84 -10.22
N ARG A 46 2.51 -21.77 -11.04
CA ARG A 46 2.45 -21.58 -12.50
C ARG A 46 1.51 -20.45 -12.91
N VAL A 47 0.31 -20.38 -12.31
CA VAL A 47 -0.65 -19.30 -12.58
C VAL A 47 -0.07 -17.96 -12.13
N THR A 48 0.50 -17.90 -10.94
CA THR A 48 1.07 -16.65 -10.39
C THR A 48 2.29 -16.17 -11.17
N ALA A 49 3.13 -17.08 -11.65
CA ALA A 49 4.22 -16.75 -12.57
C ALA A 49 3.68 -16.20 -13.90
N ALA A 50 2.68 -16.84 -14.50
CA ALA A 50 2.05 -16.36 -15.73
C ALA A 50 1.41 -14.97 -15.55
N LEU A 51 0.70 -14.74 -14.44
CA LEU A 51 0.12 -13.44 -14.09
C LEU A 51 1.22 -12.39 -13.90
N ALA A 52 2.26 -12.67 -13.11
CA ALA A 52 3.38 -11.77 -12.90
C ALA A 52 4.06 -11.37 -14.21
N ASN A 53 4.17 -12.31 -15.16
CA ASN A 53 4.80 -12.14 -16.46
C ASN A 53 3.84 -11.62 -17.55
N TRP A 54 2.60 -11.25 -17.19
CA TRP A 54 1.57 -10.77 -18.12
C TRP A 54 1.22 -11.75 -19.24
N GLN A 55 1.45 -13.05 -19.03
CA GLN A 55 1.04 -14.14 -19.92
C GLN A 55 -0.42 -14.49 -19.63
N LEU A 56 -1.33 -13.53 -19.88
CA LEU A 56 -2.73 -13.60 -19.43
C LEU A 56 -3.50 -14.77 -20.07
N ASP A 57 -3.23 -15.09 -21.34
CA ASP A 57 -3.86 -16.24 -22.00
C ASP A 57 -3.38 -17.57 -21.40
N ASP A 58 -2.12 -17.65 -20.97
CA ASP A 58 -1.57 -18.84 -20.33
C ASP A 58 -2.16 -19.01 -18.93
N ALA A 59 -2.24 -17.91 -18.16
CA ALA A 59 -2.89 -17.88 -16.86
C ALA A 59 -4.37 -18.28 -16.97
N GLU A 60 -5.08 -17.78 -17.98
CA GLU A 60 -6.45 -18.16 -18.26
C GLU A 60 -6.56 -19.65 -18.57
N ARG A 61 -5.78 -20.18 -19.52
CA ARG A 61 -5.80 -21.62 -19.84
C ARG A 61 -5.52 -22.50 -18.62
N LEU A 62 -4.56 -22.10 -17.77
CA LEU A 62 -4.24 -22.80 -16.53
C LEU A 62 -5.41 -22.76 -15.53
N LEU A 63 -6.16 -21.65 -15.47
CA LEU A 63 -7.34 -21.48 -14.62
C LEU A 63 -8.61 -22.13 -15.21
N THR A 64 -8.74 -22.25 -16.52
CA THR A 64 -9.87 -22.93 -17.18
C THR A 64 -9.82 -24.44 -16.93
N ALA A 65 -8.63 -25.02 -16.83
CA ALA A 65 -8.43 -26.43 -16.47
C ALA A 65 -8.96 -26.80 -15.07
N VAL A 66 -9.35 -25.81 -14.27
CA VAL A 66 -9.82 -25.95 -12.88
C VAL A 66 -11.36 -25.99 -12.79
N GLY A 67 -12.10 -25.59 -13.84
CA GLY A 67 -13.53 -25.25 -13.73
C GLY A 67 -14.48 -25.96 -14.70
N SER A 68 -14.59 -27.30 -14.62
CA SER A 68 -15.67 -28.04 -15.33
C SER A 68 -17.03 -27.99 -14.63
N ASP A 69 -17.19 -27.20 -13.55
CA ASP A 69 -18.48 -26.95 -12.89
C ASP A 69 -18.77 -25.44 -12.90
N PRO A 70 -20.03 -25.01 -13.14
CA PRO A 70 -20.36 -23.61 -13.36
C PRO A 70 -20.16 -22.81 -12.08
N SER A 71 -19.59 -21.62 -12.23
CA SER A 71 -19.54 -20.59 -11.20
C SER A 71 -20.93 -20.44 -10.54
N PRO A 72 -21.05 -20.47 -9.20
CA PRO A 72 -22.34 -20.33 -8.52
C PRO A 72 -22.87 -18.88 -8.53
N TYR A 73 -22.29 -17.99 -9.34
CA TYR A 73 -22.80 -16.63 -9.58
C TYR A 73 -23.63 -16.55 -10.86
N VAL A 74 -24.62 -17.43 -10.99
CA VAL A 74 -25.83 -17.12 -11.74
C VAL A 74 -26.76 -16.42 -10.75
N ALA A 75 -27.11 -15.15 -11.02
CA ALA A 75 -28.08 -14.41 -10.22
C ALA A 75 -29.39 -15.22 -10.13
N PRO A 76 -30.03 -15.34 -8.95
CA PRO A 76 -31.26 -16.10 -8.84
C PRO A 76 -32.33 -15.44 -9.72
N ALA A 77 -32.89 -16.20 -10.66
CA ALA A 77 -34.06 -15.77 -11.41
C ALA A 77 -35.21 -15.44 -10.43
N PRO A 78 -36.05 -14.43 -10.70
CA PRO A 78 -37.20 -14.16 -9.86
C PRO A 78 -38.13 -15.36 -9.91
N ARG A 79 -38.47 -15.90 -8.74
CA ARG A 79 -39.48 -16.95 -8.59
C ARG A 79 -40.84 -16.35 -8.90
N ASP A 80 -41.29 -16.50 -10.14
CA ASP A 80 -42.72 -16.48 -10.44
C ASP A 80 -43.33 -17.82 -10.03
N GLY A 81 -44.32 -17.75 -9.15
CA GLY A 81 -44.95 -18.91 -8.55
C GLY A 81 -45.82 -19.69 -9.54
N SER A 82 -45.69 -21.02 -9.52
CA SER A 82 -46.82 -21.93 -9.35
C SER A 82 -46.34 -23.37 -9.15
N ALA A 83 -46.90 -23.96 -8.07
CA ALA A 83 -47.11 -25.35 -7.66
C ALA A 83 -46.36 -26.56 -8.29
N ASP A 84 -46.05 -27.48 -7.36
CA ASP A 84 -45.92 -28.94 -7.47
C ASP A 84 -44.79 -29.52 -8.32
N ASP A 85 -43.74 -30.06 -7.66
CA ASP A 85 -43.69 -31.50 -7.38
C ASP A 85 -42.47 -31.87 -6.52
N ALA A 86 -42.65 -32.94 -5.76
CA ALA A 86 -41.74 -33.48 -4.75
C ALA A 86 -40.52 -34.20 -5.36
N ASP A 87 -39.32 -33.81 -4.91
CA ASP A 87 -38.17 -34.67 -4.54
C ASP A 87 -36.93 -33.78 -4.37
N GLY A 88 -36.58 -33.48 -3.11
CA GLY A 88 -35.40 -32.69 -2.78
C GLY A 88 -34.18 -33.58 -2.54
N PRO A 89 -33.03 -33.37 -3.22
CA PRO A 89 -31.79 -34.04 -2.85
C PRO A 89 -31.22 -33.40 -1.58
N VAL A 90 -30.63 -34.28 -0.77
CA VAL A 90 -29.87 -34.05 0.45
C VAL A 90 -28.91 -32.88 0.30
N VAL A 91 -29.07 -31.83 1.12
CA VAL A 91 -28.07 -30.76 1.26
C VAL A 91 -26.93 -31.33 2.09
N ALA A 92 -25.78 -31.51 1.44
CA ALA A 92 -24.55 -31.98 2.05
C ALA A 92 -23.94 -30.91 2.97
N ASP A 93 -23.34 -31.39 4.07
CA ASP A 93 -22.52 -30.68 5.04
C ASP A 93 -21.52 -29.72 4.40
N ALA A 94 -21.40 -28.53 5.01
CA ALA A 94 -20.29 -27.61 4.80
C ALA A 94 -18.98 -28.26 5.31
N THR A 95 -18.29 -28.94 4.40
CA THR A 95 -16.94 -29.52 4.55
C THR A 95 -15.91 -28.64 3.80
N PRO A 96 -14.57 -28.85 3.94
CA PRO A 96 -13.47 -27.91 3.62
C PRO A 96 -13.32 -27.47 2.14
N GLY A 97 -14.35 -26.86 1.56
CA GLY A 97 -14.45 -26.44 0.17
C GLY A 97 -14.26 -24.94 -0.07
N ASP A 98 -14.12 -24.11 0.96
CA ASP A 98 -14.16 -22.64 0.80
C ASP A 98 -12.79 -22.01 0.47
N LEU A 99 -11.70 -22.51 1.07
CA LEU A 99 -10.37 -21.90 0.91
C LEU A 99 -9.77 -22.10 -0.49
N GLY A 100 -9.89 -23.32 -1.05
CA GLY A 100 -9.40 -23.60 -2.41
C GLY A 100 -10.14 -22.80 -3.48
N ARG A 101 -11.43 -22.54 -3.26
CA ARG A 101 -12.23 -21.65 -4.09
C ARG A 101 -11.82 -20.18 -3.92
N ALA A 102 -11.60 -19.72 -2.68
CA ALA A 102 -11.10 -18.38 -2.39
C ALA A 102 -9.77 -18.08 -3.10
N TRP A 103 -8.84 -19.03 -3.06
CA TRP A 103 -7.56 -18.93 -3.80
C TRP A 103 -7.76 -18.84 -5.31
N ALA A 104 -8.63 -19.68 -5.88
CA ALA A 104 -8.96 -19.63 -7.30
C ALA A 104 -9.61 -18.31 -7.71
N ASP A 105 -10.56 -17.82 -6.91
CA ASP A 105 -11.28 -16.56 -7.16
C ASP A 105 -10.36 -15.35 -7.06
N THR A 106 -9.39 -15.37 -6.13
CA THR A 106 -8.34 -14.34 -6.04
C THR A 106 -7.48 -14.30 -7.32
N LEU A 107 -7.06 -15.46 -7.83
CA LEU A 107 -6.27 -15.57 -9.06
C LEU A 107 -7.06 -15.10 -10.29
N ARG A 108 -8.35 -15.46 -10.37
CA ARG A 108 -9.25 -15.00 -11.45
C ARG A 108 -9.49 -13.50 -11.37
N ALA A 109 -9.67 -12.95 -10.18
CA ALA A 109 -9.78 -11.51 -9.99
C ALA A 109 -8.52 -10.80 -10.49
N GLU A 110 -7.33 -11.23 -10.10
CA GLU A 110 -6.07 -10.63 -10.59
C GLU A 110 -5.96 -10.70 -12.12
N LEU A 111 -6.33 -11.84 -12.74
CA LEU A 111 -6.37 -12.00 -14.20
C LEU A 111 -7.30 -10.96 -14.86
N LEU A 112 -8.52 -10.81 -14.35
CA LEU A 112 -9.50 -9.86 -14.90
C LEU A 112 -9.01 -8.42 -14.78
N VAL A 113 -8.41 -8.06 -13.65
CA VAL A 113 -7.86 -6.71 -13.42
C VAL A 113 -6.70 -6.42 -14.37
N ARG A 114 -5.81 -7.39 -14.60
CA ARG A 114 -4.74 -7.24 -15.58
C ARG A 114 -5.29 -7.12 -17.01
N ARG A 115 -6.34 -7.88 -17.37
CA ARG A 115 -7.01 -7.74 -18.68
C ARG A 115 -7.68 -6.38 -18.86
N LEU A 116 -8.35 -5.85 -17.82
CA LEU A 116 -8.90 -4.50 -17.83
C LEU A 116 -7.81 -3.47 -18.10
N ARG A 117 -6.66 -3.61 -17.44
CA ARG A 117 -5.53 -2.71 -17.62
C ARG A 117 -4.95 -2.77 -19.04
N VAL A 118 -4.83 -3.95 -19.65
CA VAL A 118 -4.45 -4.09 -21.07
C VAL A 118 -5.47 -3.41 -21.98
N ALA A 119 -6.76 -3.48 -21.64
CA ALA A 119 -7.82 -2.80 -22.37
C ALA A 119 -7.91 -1.29 -22.10
N GLY A 120 -7.04 -0.74 -21.23
CA GLY A 120 -7.04 0.67 -20.88
C GLY A 120 -8.12 1.08 -19.88
N PHE A 121 -8.59 0.17 -19.02
CA PHE A 121 -9.61 0.41 -18.00
C PHE A 121 -9.12 0.07 -16.59
N THR A 122 -9.67 0.74 -15.58
CA THR A 122 -9.49 0.39 -14.17
C THR A 122 -10.65 -0.46 -13.64
N LEU A 123 -10.52 -0.96 -12.41
CA LEU A 123 -11.56 -1.73 -11.71
C LEU A 123 -12.82 -0.91 -11.40
N VAL A 124 -12.75 0.42 -11.48
CA VAL A 124 -13.90 1.34 -11.33
C VAL A 124 -14.60 1.63 -12.67
N GLY A 125 -14.05 1.12 -13.79
CA GLY A 125 -14.58 1.36 -15.13
C GLY A 125 -14.08 2.66 -15.77
N ASP A 126 -13.25 3.44 -15.06
CA ASP A 126 -12.64 4.64 -15.61
C ASP A 126 -11.56 4.26 -16.64
N PRO A 127 -11.47 4.97 -17.78
CA PRO A 127 -10.36 4.82 -18.70
C PRO A 127 -9.05 5.19 -18.00
N VAL A 128 -8.01 4.41 -18.24
CA VAL A 128 -6.64 4.74 -17.85
C VAL A 128 -6.20 5.89 -18.77
N GLU A 129 -6.38 7.13 -18.34
CA GLU A 129 -6.04 8.31 -19.15
C GLU A 129 -4.57 8.25 -19.62
N PRO A 130 -4.28 8.45 -20.93
CA PRO A 130 -2.95 8.83 -21.38
C PRO A 130 -2.70 10.32 -21.05
N PRO A 131 -1.44 10.77 -20.98
CA PRO A 131 -1.12 12.15 -20.61
C PRO A 131 -1.72 13.14 -21.63
N HIS A 132 -2.76 13.85 -21.17
CA HIS A 132 -3.47 15.00 -21.76
C HIS A 132 -4.00 14.89 -23.20
N GLY A 133 -5.32 14.96 -23.34
CA GLY A 133 -5.97 15.35 -24.61
C GLY A 133 -7.48 15.11 -24.68
N THR A 134 -8.25 16.15 -24.35
CA THR A 134 -9.64 16.46 -24.78
C THR A 134 -10.84 15.68 -24.19
N GLY A 135 -11.63 16.42 -23.39
CA GLY A 135 -13.10 16.45 -23.44
C GLY A 135 -13.87 15.47 -22.55
N SER A 136 -14.35 15.94 -21.39
CA SER A 136 -15.35 15.22 -20.58
C SER A 136 -16.72 15.10 -21.29
N PRO A 137 -17.35 13.92 -21.28
CA PRO A 137 -18.81 13.77 -21.27
C PRO A 137 -19.30 13.40 -19.85
N PRO A 138 -20.62 13.47 -19.58
CA PRO A 138 -21.14 13.74 -18.24
C PRO A 138 -21.06 12.52 -17.31
N ALA A 139 -21.03 12.81 -16.00
CA ALA A 139 -21.10 11.82 -14.92
C ALA A 139 -22.27 10.86 -15.14
N LEU A 140 -21.96 9.57 -15.23
CA LEU A 140 -22.95 8.50 -15.32
C LEU A 140 -23.58 8.29 -13.94
N ASP A 141 -24.88 8.48 -13.85
CA ASP A 141 -25.68 8.22 -12.65
C ASP A 141 -25.71 6.71 -12.34
N LEU A 142 -25.03 6.32 -11.26
CA LEU A 142 -24.84 4.92 -10.83
C LEU A 142 -26.06 4.30 -10.13
N HIS A 143 -27.25 4.92 -10.17
CA HIS A 143 -28.45 4.35 -9.56
C HIS A 143 -29.67 4.20 -10.48
N ALA A 144 -29.58 4.47 -11.78
CA ALA A 144 -30.69 4.25 -12.70
C ALA A 144 -30.47 3.03 -13.63
N GLY A 145 -31.10 1.90 -13.32
CA GLY A 145 -31.52 0.93 -14.35
C GLY A 145 -30.91 -0.48 -14.34
N VAL A 146 -30.97 -1.23 -13.23
CA VAL A 146 -30.66 -2.68 -13.19
C VAL A 146 -31.84 -3.57 -13.64
N ALA A 147 -32.81 -3.04 -14.39
CA ALA A 147 -33.97 -3.80 -14.85
C ALA A 147 -34.13 -3.87 -16.39
N GLY A 148 -33.23 -3.25 -17.17
CA GLY A 148 -33.36 -3.15 -18.64
C GLY A 148 -32.34 -3.92 -19.48
N LEU A 149 -31.33 -4.56 -18.87
CA LEU A 149 -30.20 -5.19 -19.59
C LEU A 149 -30.33 -6.71 -19.78
N LEU A 150 -31.56 -7.21 -19.78
CA LEU A 150 -31.90 -8.56 -20.26
C LEU A 150 -32.91 -8.42 -21.41
N GLY A 151 -32.45 -7.84 -22.51
CA GLY A 151 -33.16 -7.82 -23.78
C GLY A 151 -32.15 -8.12 -24.87
N ASP A 152 -32.36 -9.23 -25.58
CA ASP A 152 -31.64 -9.61 -26.79
C ASP A 152 -31.50 -8.42 -27.75
N GLU A 153 -30.27 -8.08 -28.14
CA GLU A 153 -29.80 -8.02 -29.52
C GLU A 153 -28.39 -7.42 -29.57
N GLN A 154 -27.64 -7.82 -30.59
CA GLN A 154 -26.21 -7.59 -30.81
C GLN A 154 -25.82 -6.10 -30.84
N ASP A 155 -25.02 -5.65 -29.88
CA ASP A 155 -24.07 -4.55 -30.06
C ASP A 155 -22.87 -4.75 -29.11
N ASP A 156 -21.70 -5.04 -29.68
CA ASP A 156 -20.48 -5.46 -28.98
C ASP A 156 -19.76 -4.23 -28.38
N ASP A 157 -20.40 -3.53 -27.42
CA ASP A 157 -19.80 -2.36 -26.78
C ASP A 157 -18.61 -2.78 -25.88
N PRO A 158 -17.36 -2.39 -26.21
CA PRO A 158 -16.18 -2.71 -25.40
C PRO A 158 -16.27 -2.14 -23.98
N ARG A 159 -17.06 -1.08 -23.74
CA ARG A 159 -17.29 -0.52 -22.41
C ARG A 159 -18.20 -1.43 -21.57
N ALA A 160 -19.26 -1.97 -22.15
CA ALA A 160 -20.17 -2.91 -21.46
C ALA A 160 -19.43 -4.20 -21.06
N THR A 161 -18.58 -4.74 -21.94
CA THR A 161 -17.73 -5.90 -21.64
C THR A 161 -16.73 -5.60 -20.52
N SER A 162 -16.13 -4.41 -20.51
CA SER A 162 -15.18 -4.00 -19.47
C SER A 162 -15.85 -3.77 -18.10
N ALA A 163 -17.03 -3.15 -18.09
CA ALA A 163 -17.83 -2.99 -16.88
C ALA A 163 -18.24 -4.34 -16.27
N SER A 164 -18.64 -5.31 -17.10
CA SER A 164 -18.96 -6.68 -16.66
C SER A 164 -17.75 -7.39 -16.04
N ARG A 165 -16.57 -7.28 -16.67
CA ARG A 165 -15.31 -7.83 -16.11
C ARG A 165 -14.92 -7.17 -14.78
N ALA A 166 -15.10 -5.86 -14.65
CA ALA A 166 -14.85 -5.13 -13.42
C ALA A 166 -15.79 -5.59 -12.29
N ALA A 167 -17.10 -5.67 -12.55
CA ALA A 167 -18.08 -6.16 -11.60
C ALA A 167 -17.79 -7.59 -11.13
N LEU A 168 -17.40 -8.48 -12.05
CA LEU A 168 -17.00 -9.84 -11.73
C LEU A 168 -15.73 -9.87 -10.85
N ALA A 169 -14.72 -9.09 -11.19
CA ALA A 169 -13.50 -9.00 -10.38
C ALA A 169 -13.80 -8.54 -8.94
N ILE A 170 -14.65 -7.52 -8.76
CA ILE A 170 -15.09 -7.05 -7.43
C ILE A 170 -15.81 -8.16 -6.66
N ALA A 171 -16.71 -8.88 -7.31
CA ALA A 171 -17.47 -9.97 -6.68
C ALA A 171 -16.54 -11.11 -6.22
N LEU A 172 -15.57 -11.50 -7.06
CA LEU A 172 -14.59 -12.54 -6.74
C LEU A 172 -13.70 -12.14 -5.57
N VAL A 173 -13.18 -10.90 -5.56
CA VAL A 173 -12.37 -10.37 -4.45
C VAL A 173 -13.18 -10.39 -3.15
N ARG A 174 -14.42 -9.90 -3.17
CA ARG A 174 -15.28 -9.86 -1.98
C ARG A 174 -15.58 -11.26 -1.44
N SER A 175 -15.91 -12.20 -2.32
CA SER A 175 -16.17 -13.60 -1.95
C SER A 175 -14.92 -14.25 -1.36
N ALA A 176 -13.76 -14.08 -2.01
CA ALA A 176 -12.50 -14.64 -1.53
C ALA A 176 -12.10 -14.06 -0.17
N ARG A 177 -12.24 -12.73 0.00
CA ARG A 177 -11.95 -12.06 1.27
C ARG A 177 -12.82 -12.60 2.41
N ALA A 178 -14.13 -12.75 2.19
CA ALA A 178 -15.03 -13.30 3.20
C ALA A 178 -14.62 -14.73 3.63
N ALA A 179 -14.18 -15.57 2.67
CA ALA A 179 -13.71 -16.92 2.96
C ALA A 179 -12.36 -16.92 3.72
N PHE A 180 -11.44 -16.00 3.41
CA PHE A 180 -10.20 -15.83 4.17
C PHE A 180 -10.46 -15.26 5.59
N ASP A 181 -11.41 -14.36 5.75
CA ASP A 181 -11.74 -13.80 7.07
C ASP A 181 -12.48 -14.81 7.97
N ALA A 182 -13.14 -15.81 7.37
CA ALA A 182 -13.80 -16.91 8.09
C ALA A 182 -12.82 -17.98 8.62
N THR A 183 -11.55 -17.98 8.17
CA THR A 183 -10.55 -18.95 8.66
C THR A 183 -9.99 -18.53 10.01
N GLU A 184 -9.67 -19.51 10.87
CA GLU A 184 -8.93 -19.28 12.12
C GLU A 184 -7.40 -19.27 11.92
N ASP A 185 -6.92 -19.52 10.70
CA ASP A 185 -5.49 -19.53 10.36
C ASP A 185 -5.01 -18.13 9.93
N ASP A 186 -4.31 -17.44 10.85
CA ASP A 186 -3.71 -16.12 10.65
C ASP A 186 -2.79 -16.07 9.41
N LEU A 187 -2.08 -17.16 9.08
CA LEU A 187 -1.18 -17.20 7.93
C LEU A 187 -1.95 -17.26 6.60
N GLN A 188 -3.01 -18.08 6.53
CA GLN A 188 -3.87 -18.14 5.33
C GLN A 188 -4.59 -16.81 5.11
N ARG A 189 -5.07 -16.19 6.19
CA ARG A 189 -5.69 -14.86 6.12
C ARG A 189 -4.71 -13.80 5.65
N ALA A 190 -3.50 -13.75 6.22
CA ALA A 190 -2.44 -12.84 5.78
C ALA A 190 -2.09 -13.06 4.30
N ALA A 191 -1.98 -14.32 3.86
CA ALA A 191 -1.67 -14.65 2.47
C ALA A 191 -2.74 -14.15 1.49
N GLY A 192 -4.03 -14.26 1.86
CA GLY A 192 -5.15 -13.69 1.10
C GLY A 192 -5.10 -12.16 1.04
N LEU A 193 -4.92 -11.49 2.19
CA LEU A 193 -4.86 -10.02 2.30
C LEU A 193 -3.71 -9.41 1.49
N VAL A 194 -2.51 -10.00 1.51
CA VAL A 194 -1.36 -9.52 0.72
C VAL A 194 -1.64 -9.57 -0.78
N ARG A 195 -2.37 -10.60 -1.25
CA ARG A 195 -2.78 -10.67 -2.65
C ARG A 195 -3.85 -9.66 -3.01
N HIS A 196 -4.80 -9.45 -2.11
CA HIS A 196 -5.78 -8.41 -2.28
C HIS A 196 -5.10 -7.05 -2.38
N ALA A 197 -4.13 -6.74 -1.51
CA ALA A 197 -3.32 -5.53 -1.58
C ALA A 197 -2.65 -5.35 -2.96
N ARG A 198 -2.14 -6.44 -3.56
CA ARG A 198 -1.59 -6.42 -4.93
C ARG A 198 -2.65 -6.11 -6.00
N ILE A 199 -3.84 -6.69 -5.88
CA ILE A 199 -4.96 -6.41 -6.79
C ILE A 199 -5.37 -4.93 -6.67
N GLU A 200 -5.42 -4.40 -5.46
CA GLU A 200 -5.72 -3.00 -5.18
C GLU A 200 -4.67 -2.05 -5.81
N LEU A 201 -3.37 -2.38 -5.70
CA LEU A 201 -2.31 -1.65 -6.40
C LEU A 201 -2.46 -1.69 -7.93
N LEU A 202 -2.77 -2.86 -8.50
CA LEU A 202 -3.01 -2.97 -9.94
C LEU A 202 -4.19 -2.11 -10.41
N SER A 203 -5.12 -1.83 -9.49
CA SER A 203 -6.34 -1.03 -9.68
C SER A 203 -6.16 0.45 -9.38
N ARG A 204 -4.93 0.89 -9.05
CA ARG A 204 -4.61 2.26 -8.59
C ARG A 204 -5.34 2.69 -7.32
N ARG A 205 -5.76 1.75 -6.47
CA ARG A 205 -6.38 2.03 -5.16
C ARG A 205 -5.35 1.89 -4.05
N VAL A 206 -4.42 2.84 -4.01
CA VAL A 206 -3.24 2.83 -3.11
C VAL A 206 -3.64 2.76 -1.64
N ASP A 207 -4.66 3.52 -1.23
CA ASP A 207 -5.14 3.53 0.15
C ASP A 207 -5.69 2.17 0.59
N ALA A 208 -6.51 1.54 -0.25
CA ALA A 208 -7.02 0.20 0.02
C ALA A 208 -5.87 -0.81 0.09
N ALA A 209 -4.91 -0.75 -0.85
CA ALA A 209 -3.74 -1.62 -0.81
C ALA A 209 -2.92 -1.47 0.48
N MET A 210 -2.77 -0.24 0.97
CA MET A 210 -2.07 0.04 2.22
C MET A 210 -2.82 -0.54 3.43
N ASP A 211 -4.14 -0.38 3.49
CA ASP A 211 -4.96 -0.95 4.58
C ASP A 211 -4.85 -2.48 4.63
N GLU A 212 -4.96 -3.15 3.47
CA GLU A 212 -4.81 -4.61 3.36
C GLU A 212 -3.39 -5.08 3.75
N ALA A 213 -2.36 -4.34 3.33
CA ALA A 213 -0.97 -4.67 3.65
C ALA A 213 -0.67 -4.48 5.15
N VAL A 214 -1.23 -3.43 5.78
CA VAL A 214 -1.14 -3.23 7.24
C VAL A 214 -1.83 -4.38 7.98
N GLU A 215 -3.03 -4.76 7.53
CA GLU A 215 -3.78 -5.86 8.13
C GLU A 215 -2.99 -7.17 8.03
N ALA A 216 -2.46 -7.51 6.85
CA ALA A 216 -1.63 -8.69 6.67
C ALA A 216 -0.36 -8.67 7.55
N ALA A 217 0.36 -7.55 7.56
CA ALA A 217 1.57 -7.37 8.36
C ALA A 217 1.31 -7.59 9.85
N SER A 218 0.13 -7.21 10.35
CA SER A 218 -0.27 -7.36 11.75
C SER A 218 -0.59 -8.81 12.16
N LEU A 219 -0.90 -9.68 11.19
CA LEU A 219 -1.12 -11.11 11.40
C LEU A 219 0.18 -11.94 11.29
N LEU A 220 1.19 -11.42 10.59
CA LEU A 220 2.48 -12.09 10.39
C LEU A 220 3.40 -11.97 11.60
N ASP A 221 3.02 -12.56 12.73
CA ASP A 221 3.84 -12.59 13.96
C ASP A 221 5.18 -13.31 13.72
N ALA A 222 6.25 -12.84 14.36
CA ALA A 222 7.57 -13.48 14.35
C ALA A 222 7.56 -14.90 14.94
N ALA A 223 6.55 -15.26 15.73
CA ALA A 223 6.39 -16.59 16.31
C ALA A 223 5.80 -17.65 15.35
N LEU A 224 5.35 -17.26 14.14
CA LEU A 224 4.82 -18.22 13.17
C LEU A 224 5.91 -19.22 12.73
N PRO A 225 5.58 -20.52 12.59
CA PRO A 225 6.55 -21.52 12.18
C PRO A 225 6.98 -21.31 10.73
N ASP A 226 8.26 -21.58 10.46
CA ASP A 226 8.82 -21.50 9.11
C ASP A 226 8.09 -22.45 8.17
N SER A 227 7.59 -21.90 7.06
CA SER A 227 6.92 -22.64 6.01
C SER A 227 7.13 -21.97 4.65
N GLU A 228 6.92 -22.70 3.57
CA GLU A 228 6.95 -22.15 2.22
C GLU A 228 5.88 -21.07 2.03
N LEU A 229 4.67 -21.30 2.54
CA LEU A 229 3.59 -20.31 2.52
C LEU A 229 3.96 -19.01 3.25
N LEU A 230 4.58 -19.10 4.44
CA LEU A 230 5.06 -17.92 5.15
C LEU A 230 6.09 -17.16 4.33
N THR A 231 7.06 -17.87 3.76
CA THR A 231 8.12 -17.27 2.92
C THR A 231 7.54 -16.54 1.71
N GLU A 232 6.61 -17.16 0.98
CA GLU A 232 5.95 -16.55 -0.17
C GLU A 232 5.08 -15.34 0.21
N THR A 233 4.39 -15.43 1.34
CA THR A 233 3.54 -14.35 1.85
C THR A 233 4.39 -13.14 2.21
N LEU A 234 5.51 -13.34 2.91
CA LEU A 234 6.47 -12.29 3.24
C LEU A 234 7.08 -11.66 1.99
N CYS A 235 7.46 -12.47 0.99
CA CYS A 235 7.97 -11.97 -0.28
C CYS A 235 6.95 -11.16 -1.06
N THR A 236 5.67 -11.56 -1.04
CA THR A 236 4.61 -10.83 -1.73
C THR A 236 4.32 -9.51 -1.00
N LEU A 237 4.32 -9.53 0.34
CA LEU A 237 4.15 -8.32 1.16
C LEU A 237 5.30 -7.34 0.93
N ALA A 238 6.54 -7.82 0.90
CA ALA A 238 7.70 -6.99 0.58
C ALA A 238 7.57 -6.34 -0.80
N GLY A 239 7.10 -7.07 -1.81
CA GLY A 239 6.83 -6.51 -3.14
C GLY A 239 5.74 -5.43 -3.12
N VAL A 240 4.62 -5.67 -2.42
CA VAL A 240 3.54 -4.67 -2.23
C VAL A 240 4.08 -3.42 -1.53
N LEU A 241 4.87 -3.59 -0.46
CA LEU A 241 5.50 -2.48 0.26
C LEU A 241 6.49 -1.70 -0.60
N ALA A 242 7.26 -2.38 -1.46
CA ALA A 242 8.16 -1.71 -2.39
C ALA A 242 7.38 -0.91 -3.45
N ASP A 243 6.27 -1.44 -3.96
CA ASP A 243 5.39 -0.75 -4.90
C ASP A 243 4.63 0.42 -4.24
N LEU A 244 4.32 0.31 -2.94
CA LEU A 244 3.84 1.39 -2.06
C LEU A 244 4.95 2.35 -1.60
N GLU A 245 6.19 2.11 -2.06
CA GLU A 245 7.37 2.95 -1.81
C GLU A 245 7.83 3.02 -0.35
N LEU A 246 7.50 2.00 0.42
CA LEU A 246 7.94 1.80 1.81
C LEU A 246 9.21 0.95 1.85
N MET A 247 10.26 1.38 1.13
CA MET A 247 11.47 0.58 0.87
C MET A 247 12.15 0.00 2.13
N PRO A 248 12.34 0.75 3.25
CA PRO A 248 12.92 0.17 4.45
C PRO A 248 12.12 -1.02 5.01
N LEU A 249 10.78 -0.91 5.01
CA LEU A 249 9.89 -1.99 5.46
C LEU A 249 9.90 -3.16 4.47
N ALA A 250 9.91 -2.88 3.18
CA ALA A 250 10.03 -3.92 2.15
C ALA A 250 11.30 -4.76 2.35
N LEU A 251 12.44 -4.11 2.64
CA LEU A 251 13.70 -4.79 2.96
C LEU A 251 13.60 -5.63 4.23
N ASP A 252 12.99 -5.12 5.30
CA ASP A 252 12.83 -5.87 6.56
C ASP A 252 12.01 -7.16 6.34
N TYR A 253 10.88 -7.06 5.65
CA TYR A 253 10.05 -8.23 5.33
C TYR A 253 10.74 -9.19 4.35
N GLN A 254 11.50 -8.68 3.39
CA GLN A 254 12.24 -9.52 2.44
C GLN A 254 13.43 -10.24 3.10
N ARG A 255 14.13 -9.60 4.05
CA ARG A 255 15.18 -10.23 4.88
C ARG A 255 14.59 -11.35 5.71
N ARG A 256 13.42 -11.12 6.32
CA ARG A 256 12.70 -12.15 7.06
C ARG A 256 12.31 -13.32 6.15
N ALA A 257 11.77 -13.05 4.97
CA ALA A 257 11.43 -14.09 4.00
C ALA A 257 12.65 -14.94 3.62
N HIS A 258 13.81 -14.30 3.39
CA HIS A 258 15.05 -15.01 3.11
C HIS A 258 15.51 -15.89 4.28
N GLY A 259 15.34 -15.41 5.51
CA GLY A 259 15.64 -16.18 6.73
C GLY A 259 14.78 -17.44 6.89
N THR A 260 13.47 -17.36 6.55
CA THR A 260 12.55 -18.51 6.64
C THR A 260 12.65 -19.46 5.45
N ALA A 261 13.28 -19.04 4.35
CA ALA A 261 13.35 -19.81 3.10
C ALA A 261 14.10 -21.14 3.22
N ALA A 262 14.96 -21.31 4.25
CA ALA A 262 15.68 -22.56 4.50
C ALA A 262 14.73 -23.77 4.63
N ALA A 263 13.50 -23.56 5.09
CA ALA A 263 12.48 -24.59 5.19
C ALA A 263 11.96 -25.13 3.83
N GLY A 264 12.13 -24.36 2.74
CA GLY A 264 11.64 -24.72 1.39
C GLY A 264 12.71 -25.17 0.40
N GLY A 265 13.95 -25.39 0.85
CA GLY A 265 15.05 -25.90 0.03
C GLY A 265 15.77 -24.86 -0.85
N ASP A 266 16.83 -25.31 -1.54
CA ASP A 266 17.80 -24.44 -2.21
C ASP A 266 17.19 -23.50 -3.27
N LEU A 267 16.17 -23.96 -4.00
CA LEU A 267 15.48 -23.15 -5.01
C LEU A 267 14.76 -21.95 -4.37
N LEU A 268 14.06 -22.15 -3.25
CA LEU A 268 13.36 -21.08 -2.55
C LEU A 268 14.35 -20.09 -1.92
N VAL A 269 15.43 -20.61 -1.32
CA VAL A 269 16.53 -19.80 -0.78
C VAL A 269 17.14 -18.91 -1.88
N ALA A 270 17.41 -19.46 -3.05
CA ALA A 270 17.97 -18.69 -4.15
C ALA A 270 17.01 -17.62 -4.70
N ARG A 271 15.71 -17.94 -4.83
CA ARG A 271 14.69 -16.98 -5.30
C ARG A 271 14.52 -15.82 -4.33
N THR A 272 14.50 -16.10 -3.02
CA THR A 272 14.39 -15.06 -1.99
C THR A 272 15.65 -14.19 -1.91
N ALA A 273 16.85 -14.79 -2.09
CA ALA A 273 18.12 -14.07 -2.18
C ALA A 273 18.14 -13.11 -3.38
N ALA A 274 17.74 -13.57 -4.56
CA ALA A 274 17.69 -12.72 -5.76
C ALA A 274 16.73 -11.52 -5.58
N ARG A 275 15.54 -11.75 -5.01
CA ARG A 275 14.58 -10.67 -4.70
C ARG A 275 15.10 -9.69 -3.65
N LEU A 276 15.81 -10.18 -2.62
CA LEU A 276 16.44 -9.31 -1.64
C LEU A 276 17.54 -8.46 -2.28
N GLY A 277 18.37 -9.07 -3.14
CA GLY A 277 19.40 -8.37 -3.88
C GLY A 277 18.84 -7.31 -4.84
N GLU A 278 17.70 -7.57 -5.48
CA GLU A 278 16.97 -6.58 -6.30
C GLU A 278 16.60 -5.33 -5.48
N LEU A 279 15.97 -5.51 -4.31
CA LEU A 279 15.60 -4.40 -3.43
C LEU A 279 16.83 -3.65 -2.88
N CYS A 280 17.90 -4.36 -2.53
CA CYS A 280 19.16 -3.71 -2.12
C CYS A 280 19.76 -2.88 -3.25
N ALA A 281 19.77 -3.39 -4.49
CA ALA A 281 20.27 -2.64 -5.64
C ALA A 281 19.39 -1.40 -5.94
N GLU A 282 18.07 -1.49 -5.79
CA GLU A 282 17.18 -0.34 -5.92
C GLU A 282 17.43 0.73 -4.85
N LEU A 283 17.61 0.34 -3.59
CA LEU A 283 17.98 1.27 -2.52
C LEU A 283 19.35 1.90 -2.77
N GLY A 284 20.32 1.11 -3.25
CA GLY A 284 21.64 1.60 -3.62
C GLY A 284 21.57 2.68 -4.71
N GLU A 285 20.72 2.49 -5.74
CA GLU A 285 20.52 3.50 -6.79
C GLU A 285 19.86 4.77 -6.23
N ALA A 286 18.88 4.65 -5.33
CA ALA A 286 18.29 5.81 -4.67
C ALA A 286 19.32 6.61 -3.85
N LEU A 287 20.18 5.93 -3.09
CA LEU A 287 21.24 6.56 -2.30
C LEU A 287 22.32 7.23 -3.18
N LEU A 288 22.63 6.66 -4.35
CA LEU A 288 23.50 7.32 -5.32
C LEU A 288 22.89 8.64 -5.81
N ASP A 289 21.58 8.67 -6.02
CA ASP A 289 20.87 9.87 -6.45
C ASP A 289 20.88 10.96 -5.37
N ASP A 290 20.80 10.56 -4.10
CA ASP A 290 20.93 11.44 -2.94
C ASP A 290 22.38 11.90 -2.68
N GLY A 291 23.34 11.42 -3.47
CA GLY A 291 24.76 11.74 -3.35
C GLY A 291 25.49 10.96 -2.24
N ASP A 292 24.85 9.98 -1.61
CA ASP A 292 25.46 9.11 -0.60
C ASP A 292 26.06 7.84 -1.22
N ALA A 293 27.13 8.04 -1.97
CA ALA A 293 27.85 6.94 -2.61
C ALA A 293 28.45 5.93 -1.61
N GLY A 294 28.74 6.36 -0.38
CA GLY A 294 29.29 5.50 0.67
C GLY A 294 28.28 4.45 1.12
N SER A 295 27.08 4.88 1.50
CA SER A 295 26.00 3.95 1.89
C SER A 295 25.50 3.13 0.70
N ALA A 296 25.43 3.73 -0.50
CA ALA A 296 25.01 3.02 -1.71
C ALA A 296 25.90 1.80 -2.01
N ALA A 297 27.22 1.95 -1.88
CA ALA A 297 28.18 0.87 -2.14
C ALA A 297 27.96 -0.36 -1.25
N VAL A 298 27.54 -0.17 0.01
CA VAL A 298 27.22 -1.27 0.93
C VAL A 298 26.07 -2.11 0.40
N HIS A 299 25.00 -1.45 -0.06
CA HIS A 299 23.82 -2.15 -0.58
C HIS A 299 24.09 -2.85 -1.92
N PHE A 300 24.91 -2.27 -2.80
CA PHE A 300 25.32 -2.97 -4.02
C PHE A 300 26.23 -4.17 -3.75
N ALA A 301 27.12 -4.07 -2.76
CA ALA A 301 27.97 -5.20 -2.36
C ALA A 301 27.12 -6.36 -1.82
N GLU A 302 26.12 -6.05 -0.98
CA GLU A 302 25.15 -7.04 -0.50
C GLU A 302 24.33 -7.65 -1.64
N ALA A 303 23.84 -6.82 -2.58
CA ALA A 303 23.11 -7.30 -3.75
C ALA A 303 23.94 -8.25 -4.62
N ARG A 304 25.24 -7.98 -4.78
CA ARG A 304 26.17 -8.86 -5.50
C ARG A 304 26.31 -10.20 -4.79
N GLU A 305 26.60 -10.20 -3.49
CA GLU A 305 26.79 -11.41 -2.69
C GLU A 305 25.54 -12.31 -2.73
N LEU A 306 24.36 -11.72 -2.56
CA LEU A 306 23.09 -12.46 -2.65
C LEU A 306 22.85 -13.07 -4.03
N ALA A 307 23.18 -12.34 -5.10
CA ALA A 307 23.02 -12.84 -6.46
C ALA A 307 24.02 -13.95 -6.81
N GLU A 308 25.28 -13.83 -6.38
CA GLU A 308 26.29 -14.88 -6.51
C GLU A 308 25.84 -16.14 -5.78
N ARG A 309 25.39 -16.00 -4.52
CA ARG A 309 24.88 -17.11 -3.72
C ARG A 309 23.66 -17.78 -4.35
N ALA A 310 22.74 -16.99 -4.91
CA ALA A 310 21.60 -17.52 -5.64
C ALA A 310 22.04 -18.36 -6.86
N LEU A 311 23.00 -17.85 -7.65
CA LEU A 311 23.52 -18.55 -8.83
C LEU A 311 24.24 -19.86 -8.48
N GLU A 312 24.89 -19.95 -7.31
CA GLU A 312 25.50 -21.20 -6.83
C GLU A 312 24.46 -22.29 -6.51
N LEU A 313 23.30 -21.90 -6.01
CA LEU A 313 22.24 -22.81 -5.55
C LEU A 313 21.25 -23.20 -6.65
N LEU A 314 21.13 -22.39 -7.71
CA LEU A 314 20.12 -22.59 -8.74
C LEU A 314 20.46 -23.72 -9.70
N PRO A 315 19.54 -24.68 -9.90
CA PRO A 315 19.71 -25.71 -10.92
C PRO A 315 19.54 -25.10 -12.33
N PRO A 316 20.21 -25.65 -13.36
CA PRO A 316 20.15 -25.11 -14.72
C PRO A 316 18.75 -25.13 -15.34
N GLU A 317 17.85 -25.99 -14.85
CA GLU A 317 16.45 -26.06 -15.26
C GLU A 317 15.61 -24.87 -14.77
N ALA A 318 16.04 -24.14 -13.74
CA ALA A 318 15.36 -22.96 -13.20
C ALA A 318 15.75 -21.68 -13.97
N ALA A 319 15.54 -21.69 -15.28
CA ALA A 319 16.07 -20.67 -16.20
C ALA A 319 15.62 -19.24 -15.89
N ASP A 320 14.38 -19.07 -15.40
CA ASP A 320 13.80 -17.80 -14.97
C ASP A 320 14.48 -17.26 -13.70
N ALA A 321 14.68 -18.10 -12.68
CA ALA A 321 15.37 -17.73 -11.46
C ALA A 321 16.86 -17.43 -11.71
N VAL A 322 17.51 -18.20 -12.58
CA VAL A 322 18.91 -17.93 -13.00
C VAL A 322 19.00 -16.58 -13.69
N LEU A 323 18.09 -16.29 -14.62
CA LEU A 323 18.04 -15.02 -15.31
C LEU A 323 17.82 -13.85 -14.34
N ALA A 324 16.90 -13.98 -13.38
CA ALA A 324 16.66 -12.97 -12.34
C ALA A 324 17.93 -12.68 -11.54
N ALA A 325 18.62 -13.71 -11.05
CA ALA A 325 19.87 -13.54 -10.31
C ALA A 325 20.99 -12.90 -11.18
N GLN A 326 21.07 -13.24 -12.48
CA GLN A 326 22.02 -12.60 -13.40
C GLN A 326 21.75 -11.11 -13.61
N VAL A 327 20.48 -10.71 -13.69
CA VAL A 327 20.08 -9.29 -13.82
C VAL A 327 20.48 -8.52 -12.56
N VAL A 328 20.19 -9.06 -11.38
CA VAL A 328 20.57 -8.46 -10.09
C VAL A 328 22.08 -8.34 -9.97
N HIS A 329 22.83 -9.40 -10.27
CA HIS A 329 24.29 -9.39 -10.26
C HIS A 329 24.85 -8.31 -11.21
N GLY A 330 24.32 -8.24 -12.44
CA GLY A 330 24.72 -7.21 -13.41
C GLY A 330 24.41 -5.79 -12.92
N GLY A 331 23.24 -5.57 -12.32
CA GLY A 331 22.87 -4.28 -11.71
C GLY A 331 23.79 -3.89 -10.55
N ALA A 332 24.13 -4.82 -9.67
CA ALA A 332 25.04 -4.61 -8.56
C ALA A 332 26.44 -4.20 -9.03
N LEU A 333 26.98 -4.88 -10.07
CA LEU A 333 28.25 -4.50 -10.70
C LEU A 333 28.21 -3.08 -11.27
N VAL A 334 27.09 -2.70 -11.90
CA VAL A 334 26.90 -1.34 -12.43
C VAL A 334 26.91 -0.30 -11.32
N GLY A 335 26.27 -0.59 -10.17
CA GLY A 335 26.27 0.25 -8.97
C GLY A 335 27.64 0.39 -8.30
N LEU A 336 28.45 -0.67 -8.30
CA LEU A 336 29.83 -0.68 -7.78
C LEU A 336 30.86 -0.01 -8.73
N GLY A 337 30.42 0.50 -9.88
CA GLY A 337 31.31 1.10 -10.89
C GLY A 337 31.98 0.09 -11.83
N GLU A 338 31.68 -1.19 -11.73
CA GLU A 338 32.18 -2.27 -12.60
C GLU A 338 31.35 -2.41 -13.89
N HIS A 339 30.85 -1.28 -14.42
CA HIS A 339 29.90 -1.26 -15.54
C HIS A 339 30.43 -1.87 -16.84
N ALA A 340 31.75 -1.89 -17.06
CA ALA A 340 32.38 -2.55 -18.21
C ALA A 340 32.22 -4.08 -18.16
N ALA A 341 32.41 -4.68 -16.97
CA ALA A 341 32.24 -6.11 -16.75
C ALA A 341 30.77 -6.53 -16.84
N ALA A 342 29.85 -5.66 -16.41
CA ALA A 342 28.41 -5.94 -16.40
C ALA A 342 27.75 -5.97 -17.79
N ALA A 343 28.23 -5.17 -18.75
CA ALA A 343 27.53 -4.97 -20.03
C ALA A 343 27.40 -6.24 -20.88
N GLY A 344 28.41 -7.12 -20.89
CA GLY A 344 28.37 -8.39 -21.62
C GLY A 344 27.27 -9.33 -21.09
N PRO A 345 27.30 -9.70 -19.80
CA PRO A 345 26.25 -10.46 -19.13
C PRO A 345 24.85 -9.84 -19.29
N LEU A 346 24.70 -8.53 -19.10
CA LEU A 346 23.40 -7.85 -19.23
C LEU A 346 22.84 -7.90 -20.66
N ARG A 347 23.70 -7.81 -21.70
CA ARG A 347 23.26 -8.03 -23.09
C ARG A 347 22.77 -9.47 -23.30
N ALA A 348 23.38 -10.46 -22.66
CA ALA A 348 22.91 -11.84 -22.72
C ALA A 348 21.57 -11.99 -22.00
N ALA A 349 21.44 -11.41 -20.80
CA ALA A 349 20.20 -11.40 -20.03
C ALA A 349 19.02 -10.80 -20.83
N VAL A 350 19.22 -9.65 -21.50
CA VAL A 350 18.20 -9.04 -22.37
C VAL A 350 17.76 -9.98 -23.48
N ARG A 351 18.69 -10.72 -24.12
CA ARG A 351 18.34 -11.69 -25.17
C ARG A 351 17.54 -12.86 -24.62
N THR A 352 17.98 -13.43 -23.50
CA THR A 352 17.31 -14.55 -22.84
C THR A 352 15.91 -14.16 -22.37
N ALA A 353 15.76 -13.00 -21.72
CA ALA A 353 14.46 -12.48 -21.28
C ALA A 353 13.50 -12.21 -22.44
N THR A 354 14.04 -11.71 -23.55
CA THR A 354 13.24 -11.50 -24.77
C THR A 354 12.75 -12.83 -25.35
N ALA A 355 13.58 -13.87 -25.32
CA ALA A 355 13.24 -15.20 -25.83
C ALA A 355 12.27 -15.96 -24.92
N SER A 356 12.37 -15.78 -23.60
CA SER A 356 11.45 -16.41 -22.64
C SER A 356 10.07 -15.73 -22.58
N GLY A 357 9.95 -14.51 -23.11
CA GLY A 357 8.71 -13.73 -23.03
C GLY A 357 8.44 -13.13 -21.65
N ASP A 358 9.43 -13.14 -20.74
CA ASP A 358 9.31 -12.53 -19.41
C ASP A 358 9.53 -11.02 -19.51
N ARG A 359 8.42 -10.27 -19.53
CA ARG A 359 8.42 -8.82 -19.73
C ARG A 359 9.00 -8.04 -18.56
N ALA A 360 8.82 -8.54 -17.33
CA ALA A 360 9.34 -7.89 -16.14
C ALA A 360 10.87 -8.00 -16.09
N LEU A 361 11.40 -9.22 -16.26
CA LEU A 361 12.85 -9.44 -16.34
C LEU A 361 13.47 -8.76 -17.56
N GLN A 362 12.76 -8.71 -18.69
CA GLN A 362 13.22 -7.98 -19.88
C GLN A 362 13.37 -6.49 -19.58
N ALA A 363 12.38 -5.86 -18.95
CA ALA A 363 12.43 -4.44 -18.60
C ALA A 363 13.54 -4.13 -17.58
N ALA A 364 13.69 -4.97 -16.55
CA ALA A 364 14.77 -4.84 -15.55
C ALA A 364 16.17 -5.00 -16.18
N ALA A 365 16.36 -6.00 -17.06
CA ALA A 365 17.62 -6.21 -17.77
C ALA A 365 17.97 -5.04 -18.71
N LEU A 366 16.96 -4.48 -19.39
CA LEU A 366 17.13 -3.30 -20.25
C LEU A 366 17.51 -2.05 -19.45
N LEU A 367 16.89 -1.84 -18.28
CA LEU A 367 17.22 -0.74 -17.37
C LEU A 367 18.66 -0.86 -16.88
N ALA A 368 19.06 -2.03 -16.37
CA ALA A 368 20.42 -2.29 -15.89
C ALA A 368 21.46 -2.12 -17.02
N LEU A 369 21.16 -2.63 -18.23
CA LEU A 369 22.03 -2.44 -19.39
C LEU A 369 22.12 -0.96 -19.81
N GLY A 370 21.00 -0.24 -19.78
CA GLY A 370 20.96 1.20 -20.07
C GLY A 370 21.85 2.01 -19.12
N ARG A 371 21.76 1.73 -17.81
CA ARG A 371 22.65 2.29 -16.79
C ARG A 371 24.12 1.97 -17.06
N ALA A 372 24.43 0.71 -17.39
CA ALA A 372 25.80 0.29 -17.70
C ALA A 372 26.38 1.07 -18.89
N LEU A 373 25.59 1.24 -19.96
CA LEU A 373 26.01 1.96 -21.17
C LEU A 373 26.15 3.46 -20.91
N ARG A 374 25.25 4.07 -20.13
CA ARG A 374 25.34 5.48 -19.74
C ARG A 374 26.63 5.75 -18.96
N ARG A 375 26.92 4.93 -17.94
CA ARG A 375 28.15 5.04 -17.12
C ARG A 375 29.44 4.76 -17.92
N GLN A 376 29.36 4.03 -19.03
CA GLN A 376 30.46 3.86 -19.99
C GLN A 376 30.64 5.04 -20.97
N GLY A 377 29.69 5.98 -21.03
CA GLY A 377 29.65 7.07 -22.01
C GLY A 377 28.98 6.72 -23.35
N ASP A 378 28.45 5.51 -23.53
CA ASP A 378 27.65 5.14 -24.71
C ASP A 378 26.20 5.61 -24.55
N GLY A 379 25.99 6.92 -24.68
CA GLY A 379 24.65 7.48 -24.46
C GLY A 379 23.64 7.15 -25.56
N THR A 380 24.06 6.86 -26.79
CA THR A 380 23.12 6.39 -27.84
C THR A 380 22.66 4.97 -27.59
N GLY A 381 23.55 4.09 -27.11
CA GLY A 381 23.19 2.77 -26.64
C GLY A 381 22.29 2.83 -25.41
N ALA A 382 22.61 3.71 -24.45
CA ALA A 382 21.82 3.91 -23.23
C ALA A 382 20.39 4.37 -23.53
N ASP A 383 20.22 5.44 -24.31
CA ASP A 383 18.93 5.98 -24.75
C ASP A 383 18.02 4.87 -25.32
N ARG A 384 18.57 4.07 -26.25
CA ARG A 384 17.83 2.98 -26.88
C ARG A 384 17.35 1.92 -25.89
N GLN A 385 18.18 1.51 -24.93
CA GLN A 385 17.77 0.48 -23.96
C GLN A 385 16.81 1.04 -22.91
N LEU A 386 17.07 2.24 -22.41
CA LEU A 386 16.22 2.89 -21.41
C LEU A 386 14.84 3.23 -21.97
N ALA A 387 14.74 3.72 -23.21
CA ALA A 387 13.45 3.97 -23.86
C ALA A 387 12.63 2.68 -24.05
N ARG A 388 13.30 1.55 -24.36
CA ARG A 388 12.64 0.23 -24.44
C ARG A 388 12.21 -0.27 -23.07
N ALA A 389 13.02 -0.06 -22.02
CA ALA A 389 12.66 -0.38 -20.65
C ALA A 389 11.41 0.43 -20.23
N LEU A 390 11.40 1.73 -20.51
CA LEU A 390 10.27 2.62 -20.24
C LEU A 390 8.99 2.17 -20.97
N ALA A 391 9.09 1.83 -22.26
CA ALA A 391 7.95 1.37 -23.04
C ALA A 391 7.34 0.09 -22.46
N LEU A 392 8.16 -0.93 -22.19
CA LEU A 392 7.71 -2.18 -21.56
C LEU A 392 7.14 -1.94 -20.17
N ALA A 393 7.79 -1.10 -19.36
CA ALA A 393 7.31 -0.80 -18.02
C ALA A 393 5.98 -0.04 -18.03
N THR A 394 5.76 0.83 -19.01
CA THR A 394 4.49 1.55 -19.19
C THR A 394 3.38 0.60 -19.65
N GLU A 395 3.65 -0.20 -20.68
CA GLU A 395 2.69 -1.18 -21.23
C GLU A 395 2.26 -2.22 -20.19
N HIS A 396 3.20 -2.72 -19.39
CA HIS A 396 2.96 -3.79 -18.41
C HIS A 396 2.83 -3.27 -16.98
N GLY A 397 2.67 -1.96 -16.78
CA GLY A 397 2.39 -1.39 -15.48
C GLY A 397 3.45 -1.61 -14.39
N LEU A 398 4.72 -1.71 -14.77
CA LEU A 398 5.85 -1.93 -13.87
C LEU A 398 6.31 -0.59 -13.28
N ALA A 399 5.59 -0.09 -12.26
CA ALA A 399 5.75 1.26 -11.74
C ALA A 399 7.20 1.59 -11.32
N ARG A 400 7.86 0.70 -10.56
CA ARG A 400 9.26 0.89 -10.11
C ARG A 400 10.23 1.02 -11.28
N VAL A 401 10.16 0.11 -12.26
CA VAL A 401 11.03 0.13 -13.46
C VAL A 401 10.73 1.36 -14.33
N ARG A 402 9.45 1.74 -14.47
CA ARG A 402 9.02 2.95 -15.22
C ARG A 402 9.66 4.20 -14.63
N ARG A 403 9.54 4.41 -13.32
CA ARG A 403 10.15 5.57 -12.63
C ARG A 403 11.66 5.58 -12.78
N ALA A 404 12.32 4.44 -12.55
CA ALA A 404 13.75 4.33 -12.71
C ALA A 404 14.19 4.64 -14.16
N ALA A 405 13.47 4.16 -15.18
CA ALA A 405 13.76 4.45 -16.58
C ALA A 405 13.54 5.93 -16.94
N LEU A 406 12.45 6.56 -16.46
CA LEU A 406 12.19 7.98 -16.65
C LEU A 406 13.32 8.85 -16.06
N ARG A 407 13.74 8.51 -14.84
CA ARG A 407 14.84 9.20 -14.16
C ARG A 407 16.15 9.05 -14.94
N GLU A 408 16.53 7.84 -15.33
CA GLU A 408 17.77 7.59 -16.08
C GLU A 408 17.78 8.28 -17.46
N LEU A 409 16.64 8.34 -18.15
CA LEU A 409 16.49 9.08 -19.41
C LEU A 409 16.61 10.59 -19.19
N CYS A 410 16.00 11.12 -18.13
CA CYS A 410 16.15 12.52 -17.74
C CYS A 410 17.62 12.86 -17.47
N THR A 411 18.31 12.06 -16.64
CA THR A 411 19.73 12.23 -16.33
C THR A 411 20.59 12.15 -17.60
N LEU A 412 20.35 11.16 -18.46
CA LEU A 412 21.09 10.99 -19.71
C LEU A 412 20.97 12.21 -20.64
N HIS A 413 19.77 12.76 -20.81
CA HIS A 413 19.57 13.92 -21.67
C HIS A 413 20.05 15.22 -21.04
N ALA A 414 19.99 15.33 -19.71
CA ALA A 414 20.60 16.45 -18.98
C ALA A 414 22.14 16.45 -19.11
N GLU A 415 22.79 15.29 -18.98
CA GLU A 415 24.24 15.13 -19.20
C GLU A 415 24.67 15.50 -20.63
N ARG A 416 23.75 15.47 -21.60
CA ARG A 416 23.97 15.81 -23.01
C ARG A 416 23.54 17.24 -23.36
N ASP A 417 23.10 18.02 -22.39
CA ASP A 417 22.57 19.38 -22.58
C ASP A 417 21.37 19.44 -23.56
N ASP A 418 20.56 18.38 -23.60
CA ASP A 418 19.34 18.28 -24.42
C ASP A 418 18.10 18.48 -23.55
N ALA A 419 17.86 19.73 -23.16
CA ALA A 419 16.72 20.11 -22.32
C ALA A 419 15.36 19.75 -22.96
N GLY A 420 15.28 19.77 -24.31
CA GLY A 420 14.06 19.46 -25.05
C GLY A 420 13.62 18.02 -24.87
N ARG A 421 14.57 17.08 -24.76
CA ARG A 421 14.28 15.66 -24.45
C ARG A 421 14.24 15.38 -22.96
N ALA A 422 15.01 16.07 -22.14
CA ALA A 422 15.03 15.83 -20.69
C ALA A 422 13.70 16.24 -20.01
N LEU A 423 13.12 17.37 -20.42
CA LEU A 423 11.97 17.97 -19.74
C LEU A 423 10.70 17.08 -19.72
N PRO A 424 10.28 16.42 -20.82
CA PRO A 424 9.12 15.52 -20.79
C PRO A 424 9.32 14.32 -19.87
N TYR A 425 10.54 13.76 -19.81
CA TYR A 425 10.85 12.67 -18.89
C TYR A 425 10.81 13.13 -17.45
N LEU A 426 11.34 14.33 -17.15
CA LEU A 426 11.23 14.93 -15.83
C LEU A 426 9.77 15.17 -15.44
N GLN A 427 8.96 15.73 -16.33
CA GLN A 427 7.54 15.96 -16.06
C GLN A 427 6.79 14.65 -15.78
N ALA A 428 7.03 13.60 -16.57
CA ALA A 428 6.43 12.29 -16.34
C ALA A 428 6.93 11.63 -15.06
N TYR A 429 8.22 11.77 -14.74
CA TYR A 429 8.79 11.30 -13.47
C TYR A 429 8.17 12.03 -12.28
N LEU A 430 8.07 13.36 -12.36
CA LEU A 430 7.46 14.18 -11.31
C LEU A 430 5.97 13.92 -11.19
N ALA A 431 5.24 13.64 -12.26
CA ALA A 431 3.84 13.22 -12.17
C ALA A 431 3.70 11.90 -11.40
N ASP A 432 4.64 10.96 -11.59
CA ASP A 432 4.68 9.71 -10.82
C ASP A 432 5.13 9.94 -9.36
N GLU A 433 5.97 10.95 -9.10
CA GLU A 433 6.51 11.28 -7.76
C GLU A 433 5.63 12.26 -6.96
N LEU A 434 4.82 13.11 -7.59
CA LEU A 434 3.93 14.10 -6.93
C LEU A 434 2.77 13.41 -6.19
N GLU A 435 2.57 12.11 -6.39
CA GLU A 435 1.75 11.27 -5.52
C GLU A 435 2.47 10.83 -4.22
N ARG A 436 3.70 11.30 -3.97
CA ARG A 436 4.56 10.92 -2.84
C ARG A 436 4.95 12.12 -1.99
N VAL A 437 5.02 11.88 -0.67
CA VAL A 437 6.13 12.15 0.25
C VAL A 437 5.54 12.16 1.68
N ASP A 438 6.18 11.42 2.58
CA ASP A 438 5.97 11.28 4.05
C ASP A 438 4.59 10.88 4.59
N GLU A 439 3.49 11.26 3.94
CA GLU A 439 2.15 10.91 4.38
C GLU A 439 1.96 9.39 4.39
N ARG A 440 2.40 8.64 3.38
CA ARG A 440 2.21 7.18 3.34
C ARG A 440 3.02 6.44 4.40
N ARG A 441 4.27 6.86 4.69
CA ARG A 441 5.08 6.24 5.75
C ARG A 441 4.54 6.59 7.13
N THR A 442 4.19 7.85 7.35
CA THR A 442 3.57 8.32 8.59
C THR A 442 2.23 7.62 8.81
N ARG A 443 1.41 7.54 7.77
CA ARG A 443 0.13 6.83 7.72
C ARG A 443 0.31 5.33 7.90
N TRP A 444 1.34 4.70 7.34
CA TRP A 444 1.66 3.30 7.63
C TRP A 444 1.96 3.10 9.12
N VAL A 445 2.82 3.93 9.72
CA VAL A 445 3.15 3.83 11.14
C VAL A 445 1.91 4.03 12.01
N GLU A 446 1.08 5.02 11.68
CA GLU A 446 -0.18 5.30 12.37
C GLU A 446 -1.18 4.14 12.24
N LEU A 447 -1.45 3.70 11.01
CA LEU A 447 -2.39 2.61 10.71
C LEU A 447 -1.91 1.30 11.31
N PHE A 448 -0.63 0.97 11.20
CA PHE A 448 -0.05 -0.23 11.78
C PHE A 448 -0.11 -0.21 13.30
N GLY A 449 0.24 0.93 13.93
CA GLY A 449 0.11 1.12 15.37
C GLY A 449 -1.33 0.94 15.84
N ARG A 450 -2.30 1.56 15.14
CA ARG A 450 -3.73 1.44 15.42
C ARG A 450 -4.23 0.00 15.23
N ARG A 451 -3.85 -0.66 14.13
CA ARG A 451 -4.28 -2.02 13.82
C ARG A 451 -3.72 -3.04 14.80
N LYS A 452 -2.44 -2.92 15.16
CA LYS A 452 -1.82 -3.76 16.18
C LYS A 452 -2.53 -3.64 17.52
N SER A 453 -2.84 -2.41 17.95
CA SER A 453 -3.61 -2.18 19.18
C SER A 453 -5.01 -2.81 19.12
N LEU A 454 -5.70 -2.72 17.97
CA LEU A 454 -7.00 -3.34 17.79
C LEU A 454 -6.92 -4.88 17.89
N LEU A 455 -5.98 -5.51 17.19
CA LEU A 455 -5.81 -6.97 17.26
C LEU A 455 -5.42 -7.43 18.68
N GLU A 456 -4.60 -6.67 19.40
CA GLU A 456 -4.29 -6.95 20.80
C GLU A 456 -5.54 -6.88 21.68
N THR A 457 -6.40 -5.87 21.46
CA THR A 457 -7.68 -5.77 22.18
C THR A 457 -8.65 -6.88 21.82
N GLU A 458 -8.73 -7.29 20.56
CA GLU A 458 -9.56 -8.40 20.11
C GLU A 458 -9.05 -9.74 20.66
N ARG A 459 -7.73 -9.96 20.66
CA ARG A 459 -7.09 -11.14 21.27
C ARG A 459 -7.32 -11.16 22.78
N ALA A 460 -7.16 -10.01 23.46
CA ALA A 460 -7.44 -9.89 24.88
C ALA A 460 -8.93 -10.13 25.18
N ALA A 461 -9.84 -9.57 24.37
CA ALA A 461 -11.28 -9.79 24.48
C ALA A 461 -11.65 -11.25 24.20
N GLY A 462 -11.02 -11.89 23.22
CA GLY A 462 -11.19 -13.32 22.91
C GLY A 462 -10.69 -14.21 24.04
N GLN A 463 -9.51 -13.92 24.60
CA GLN A 463 -8.99 -14.61 25.79
C GLN A 463 -9.89 -14.42 27.00
N LEU A 464 -10.37 -13.20 27.26
CA LEU A 464 -11.34 -12.92 28.32
C LEU A 464 -12.68 -13.63 28.05
N ARG A 465 -13.12 -13.71 26.80
CA ARG A 465 -14.34 -14.41 26.40
C ARG A 465 -14.21 -15.92 26.66
N ARG A 466 -13.08 -16.52 26.26
CA ARG A 466 -12.76 -17.94 26.58
C ARG A 466 -12.68 -18.16 28.09
N GLN A 467 -11.97 -17.30 28.83
CA GLN A 467 -11.91 -17.37 30.30
C GLN A 467 -13.27 -17.16 30.98
N ALA A 468 -14.15 -16.34 30.39
CA ALA A 468 -15.46 -16.04 30.96
C ALA A 468 -16.50 -17.12 30.65
N TYR A 469 -16.41 -17.77 29.49
CA TYR A 469 -17.48 -18.61 28.94
C TYR A 469 -17.10 -20.05 28.60
N GLU A 470 -15.83 -20.46 28.70
CA GLU A 470 -15.42 -21.87 28.51
C GLU A 470 -15.01 -22.51 29.84
N ASP A 471 -15.16 -23.83 29.92
CA ASP A 471 -14.65 -24.64 31.03
C ASP A 471 -13.21 -25.12 30.72
N PRO A 472 -12.24 -24.91 31.63
CA PRO A 472 -10.83 -25.18 31.35
C PRO A 472 -10.46 -26.67 31.27
N LEU A 473 -11.33 -27.59 31.69
CA LEU A 473 -11.05 -29.02 31.67
C LEU A 473 -11.68 -29.71 30.45
N THR A 474 -12.91 -29.35 30.09
CA THR A 474 -13.63 -29.98 28.98
C THR A 474 -13.67 -29.14 27.70
N HIS A 475 -13.24 -27.88 27.75
CA HIS A 475 -13.35 -26.89 26.64
C HIS A 475 -14.78 -26.64 26.13
N LEU A 476 -15.78 -27.13 26.87
CA LEU A 476 -17.19 -26.85 26.59
C LEU A 476 -17.57 -25.48 27.16
N PRO A 477 -18.61 -24.84 26.62
CA PRO A 477 -19.18 -23.66 27.25
C PRO A 477 -19.51 -23.91 28.72
N ASN A 478 -19.18 -22.95 29.58
CA ASN A 478 -19.37 -23.07 31.02
C ASN A 478 -20.78 -22.61 31.44
N ARG A 479 -21.09 -22.77 32.72
CA ARG A 479 -22.35 -22.33 33.33
C ARG A 479 -22.76 -20.90 32.99
N ARG A 480 -21.82 -19.94 32.98
CA ARG A 480 -22.16 -18.52 32.69
C ARG A 480 -22.67 -18.34 31.27
N TYR A 481 -22.08 -19.08 30.32
CA TYR A 481 -22.52 -19.07 28.93
C TYR A 481 -23.92 -19.67 28.80
N ALA A 482 -24.14 -20.85 29.39
CA ALA A 482 -25.43 -21.53 29.38
C ALA A 482 -26.56 -20.66 29.96
N GLU A 483 -26.31 -19.97 31.08
CA GLU A 483 -27.27 -19.06 31.68
C GLU A 483 -27.62 -17.89 30.74
N ALA A 484 -26.61 -17.22 30.17
CA ALA A 484 -26.80 -16.09 29.26
C ALA A 484 -27.54 -16.49 27.97
N ARG A 485 -27.18 -17.64 27.40
CA ARG A 485 -27.81 -18.16 26.18
C ARG A 485 -29.28 -18.52 26.43
N LEU A 486 -29.57 -19.21 27.52
CA LEU A 486 -30.95 -19.58 27.87
C LEU A 486 -31.82 -18.35 28.11
N ASP A 487 -31.30 -17.33 28.82
CA ASP A 487 -32.00 -16.06 29.04
C ASP A 487 -32.28 -15.34 27.70
N SER A 488 -31.34 -15.39 26.74
CA SER A 488 -31.53 -14.84 25.39
C SER A 488 -32.60 -15.58 24.59
N LEU A 489 -32.63 -16.91 24.64
CA LEU A 489 -33.62 -17.73 23.92
C LEU A 489 -35.04 -17.46 24.45
N LEU A 490 -35.20 -17.46 25.78
CA LEU A 490 -36.49 -17.19 26.42
C LEU A 490 -37.00 -15.77 26.13
N SER A 491 -36.10 -14.78 26.14
CA SER A 491 -36.43 -13.38 25.84
C SER A 491 -36.86 -13.16 24.38
N ALA A 492 -36.32 -13.95 23.44
CA ALA A 492 -36.73 -13.95 22.04
C ALA A 492 -38.10 -14.61 21.80
N GLY A 493 -38.75 -15.12 22.86
CA GLY A 493 -40.04 -15.80 22.78
C GLY A 493 -39.98 -17.23 22.23
N THR A 494 -38.78 -17.80 22.13
CA THR A 494 -38.60 -19.21 21.76
C THR A 494 -39.00 -20.13 22.93
N THR A 495 -39.32 -21.38 22.62
CA THR A 495 -39.68 -22.40 23.62
C THR A 495 -38.66 -23.54 23.59
N PRO A 496 -37.41 -23.31 24.07
CA PRO A 496 -36.34 -24.30 24.00
C PRO A 496 -36.61 -25.51 24.90
N ALA A 497 -36.07 -26.68 24.54
CA ALA A 497 -35.89 -27.78 25.47
C ALA A 497 -34.54 -27.63 26.21
N LEU A 498 -34.55 -27.99 27.49
CA LEU A 498 -33.39 -28.00 28.38
C LEU A 498 -33.20 -29.40 28.94
N ALA A 499 -32.01 -29.96 28.76
CA ALA A 499 -31.62 -31.21 29.41
C ALA A 499 -30.54 -30.94 30.47
N VAL A 500 -30.73 -31.48 31.68
CA VAL A 500 -29.70 -31.52 32.73
C VAL A 500 -29.18 -32.95 32.79
N VAL A 501 -27.86 -33.11 32.74
CA VAL A 501 -27.15 -34.38 32.63
C VAL A 501 -26.19 -34.51 33.79
N ASP A 502 -26.13 -35.69 34.40
CA ASP A 502 -25.22 -35.99 35.51
C ASP A 502 -24.51 -37.32 35.28
N VAL A 503 -23.20 -37.36 35.52
CA VAL A 503 -22.41 -38.59 35.47
C VAL A 503 -22.67 -39.42 36.72
N ASP A 504 -23.24 -40.61 36.53
CA ASP A 504 -23.68 -41.44 37.63
C ASP A 504 -22.50 -41.92 38.47
N ARG A 505 -22.58 -41.69 39.79
CA ARG A 505 -21.59 -42.16 40.78
C ARG A 505 -20.16 -41.70 40.47
N PHE A 506 -19.99 -40.50 39.91
CA PHE A 506 -18.68 -39.93 39.57
C PHE A 506 -17.66 -39.94 40.71
N LYS A 507 -18.10 -39.75 41.96
CA LYS A 507 -17.24 -39.90 43.14
C LYS A 507 -16.56 -41.27 43.23
N ALA A 508 -17.28 -42.36 42.95
CA ALA A 508 -16.71 -43.70 42.97
C ALA A 508 -15.70 -43.92 41.83
N ILE A 509 -15.89 -43.24 40.70
CA ILE A 509 -14.92 -43.22 39.59
C ILE A 509 -13.62 -42.53 40.05
N ASN A 510 -13.74 -41.35 40.68
CA ASN A 510 -12.58 -40.66 41.26
C ASN A 510 -11.88 -41.48 42.35
N ASP A 511 -12.64 -42.13 43.22
CA ASP A 511 -12.09 -42.96 44.30
C ASP A 511 -11.32 -44.19 43.76
N ALA A 512 -11.71 -44.70 42.58
CA ALA A 512 -11.11 -45.89 41.97
C ALA A 512 -9.96 -45.58 40.98
N ALA A 513 -10.11 -44.55 40.15
CA ALA A 513 -9.17 -44.20 39.08
C ALA A 513 -8.32 -42.94 39.38
N GLY A 514 -8.55 -42.31 40.54
CA GLY A 514 -7.96 -41.03 40.90
C GLY A 514 -8.56 -39.85 40.12
N HIS A 515 -8.28 -38.64 40.58
CA HIS A 515 -8.72 -37.41 39.92
C HIS A 515 -8.32 -37.31 38.44
N PRO A 516 -7.08 -37.68 38.02
CA PRO A 516 -6.74 -37.66 36.60
C PRO A 516 -7.59 -38.61 35.74
N GLY A 517 -8.00 -39.76 36.30
CA GLY A 517 -8.91 -40.69 35.64
C GLY A 517 -10.34 -40.13 35.55
N GLY A 518 -10.83 -39.47 36.60
CA GLY A 518 -12.10 -38.74 36.56
C GLY A 518 -12.10 -37.59 35.55
N ASP A 519 -11.01 -36.83 35.46
CA ASP A 519 -10.85 -35.75 34.48
C ASP A 519 -10.87 -36.28 33.04
N ALA A 520 -10.28 -37.46 32.79
CA ALA A 520 -10.37 -38.13 31.50
C ALA A 520 -11.81 -38.53 31.17
N VAL A 521 -12.54 -39.06 32.17
CA VAL A 521 -13.96 -39.39 32.01
C VAL A 521 -14.79 -38.16 31.65
N LEU A 522 -14.59 -37.02 32.33
CA LEU A 522 -15.34 -35.80 32.04
C LEU A 522 -15.08 -35.25 30.64
N ARG A 523 -13.82 -35.28 30.16
CA ARG A 523 -13.47 -34.88 28.79
C ARG A 523 -14.19 -35.76 27.76
N THR A 524 -14.07 -37.08 27.90
CA THR A 524 -14.68 -38.04 26.97
C THR A 524 -16.21 -38.02 27.02
N VAL A 525 -16.82 -37.87 28.20
CA VAL A 525 -18.28 -37.70 28.31
C VAL A 525 -18.72 -36.43 27.58
N GLY A 526 -17.99 -35.32 27.72
CA GLY A 526 -18.26 -34.09 26.98
C GLY A 526 -18.23 -34.29 25.46
N GLU A 527 -17.19 -34.94 24.94
CA GLU A 527 -17.05 -35.29 23.52
C GLU A 527 -18.22 -36.16 23.01
N LEU A 528 -18.61 -37.17 23.78
CA LEU A 528 -19.70 -38.07 23.44
C LEU A 528 -21.08 -37.39 23.47
N LEU A 529 -21.27 -36.42 24.39
CA LEU A 529 -22.48 -35.60 24.43
C LEU A 529 -22.56 -34.71 23.19
N VAL A 530 -21.46 -34.04 22.80
CA VAL A 530 -21.40 -33.20 21.59
C VAL A 530 -21.68 -34.04 20.34
N ALA A 531 -21.05 -35.21 20.19
CA ALA A 531 -21.29 -36.10 19.07
C ALA A 531 -22.71 -36.67 19.00
N GLY A 532 -23.45 -36.66 20.12
CA GLY A 532 -24.82 -37.16 20.21
C GLY A 532 -25.90 -36.17 19.78
N VAL A 533 -25.58 -34.89 19.74
CA VAL A 533 -26.50 -33.77 19.46
C VAL A 533 -26.17 -33.08 18.14
N ARG A 534 -27.00 -32.13 17.70
CA ARG A 534 -26.77 -31.37 16.45
C ARG A 534 -25.91 -30.15 16.70
N ASP A 535 -25.31 -29.57 15.65
CA ASP A 535 -24.52 -28.34 15.75
C ASP A 535 -25.33 -27.12 16.27
N THR A 536 -26.65 -27.16 16.12
CA THR A 536 -27.57 -26.14 16.66
C THR A 536 -27.86 -26.31 18.16
N ASP A 537 -27.57 -27.49 18.73
CA ASP A 537 -27.75 -27.80 20.14
C ASP A 537 -26.43 -27.52 20.88
N GLU A 538 -26.51 -26.91 22.07
CA GLU A 538 -25.31 -26.46 22.78
C GLU A 538 -25.10 -27.29 24.05
N VAL A 539 -24.02 -28.06 24.10
CA VAL A 539 -23.59 -28.82 25.29
C VAL A 539 -22.68 -27.96 26.15
N CYS A 540 -23.07 -27.73 27.40
CA CYS A 540 -22.37 -26.90 28.35
C CYS A 540 -21.98 -27.69 29.60
N ARG A 541 -20.84 -27.38 30.23
CA ARG A 541 -20.50 -27.91 31.55
C ARG A 541 -21.02 -27.00 32.65
N TRP A 542 -21.85 -27.53 33.53
CA TRP A 542 -22.57 -26.75 34.52
C TRP A 542 -21.83 -26.64 35.86
N ALA A 543 -21.43 -27.77 36.43
CA ALA A 543 -20.63 -27.84 37.66
C ALA A 543 -20.11 -29.27 37.86
N GLY A 544 -18.83 -29.45 38.25
CA GLY A 544 -18.31 -30.77 38.63
C GLY A 544 -18.53 -31.85 37.55
N ASP A 545 -19.47 -32.75 37.80
CA ASP A 545 -19.94 -33.88 36.99
C ASP A 545 -21.28 -33.64 36.26
N GLU A 546 -21.80 -32.40 36.29
CA GLU A 546 -23.05 -31.98 35.67
C GLU A 546 -22.83 -31.24 34.35
N PHE A 547 -23.61 -31.60 33.34
CA PHE A 547 -23.70 -30.94 32.05
C PHE A 547 -25.12 -30.48 31.78
N VAL A 548 -25.26 -29.49 30.89
CA VAL A 548 -26.54 -28.96 30.42
C VAL A 548 -26.52 -28.98 28.91
N VAL A 549 -27.63 -29.38 28.29
CA VAL A 549 -27.82 -29.29 26.84
C VAL A 549 -28.97 -28.33 26.55
N LEU A 550 -28.69 -27.29 25.77
CA LEU A 550 -29.69 -26.34 25.29
C LEU A 550 -30.13 -26.75 23.88
N LEU A 551 -31.44 -26.91 23.68
CA LEU A 551 -32.00 -27.33 22.38
C LEU A 551 -33.06 -26.31 21.91
N PRO A 552 -32.66 -25.27 21.15
CA PRO A 552 -33.50 -24.10 20.83
C PRO A 552 -34.79 -24.40 20.06
N ASP A 553 -34.74 -25.36 19.13
CA ASP A 553 -35.82 -25.67 18.19
C ASP A 553 -36.24 -27.15 18.25
N THR A 554 -36.22 -27.72 19.46
CA THR A 554 -36.37 -29.17 19.66
C THR A 554 -37.49 -29.49 20.64
N THR A 555 -38.42 -30.37 20.25
CA THR A 555 -39.47 -30.84 21.17
C THR A 555 -38.90 -31.78 22.24
N ALA A 556 -39.61 -31.96 23.37
CA ALA A 556 -39.18 -32.87 24.43
C ALA A 556 -38.89 -34.29 23.92
N GLU A 557 -39.68 -34.80 22.97
CA GLU A 557 -39.52 -36.13 22.38
C GLU A 557 -38.29 -36.22 21.46
N GLN A 558 -37.98 -35.16 20.73
CA GLN A 558 -36.80 -35.10 19.89
C GLN A 558 -35.52 -34.98 20.74
N ALA A 559 -35.58 -34.20 21.81
CA ALA A 559 -34.52 -34.09 22.80
C ALA A 559 -34.26 -35.44 23.49
N GLU A 560 -35.33 -36.15 23.88
CA GLU A 560 -35.23 -37.49 24.47
C GLU A 560 -34.52 -38.47 23.54
N ARG A 561 -34.85 -38.48 22.25
CA ARG A 561 -34.18 -39.35 21.27
C ARG A 561 -32.70 -39.00 21.10
N ALA A 562 -32.34 -37.72 21.10
CA ALA A 562 -30.96 -37.30 20.97
C ALA A 562 -30.12 -37.68 22.19
N LEU A 563 -30.64 -37.39 23.39
CA LEU A 563 -29.96 -37.65 24.65
C LEU A 563 -29.90 -39.16 24.96
N GLU A 564 -30.86 -39.96 24.48
CA GLU A 564 -30.79 -41.43 24.61
C GLU A 564 -29.71 -42.03 23.71
N ARG A 565 -29.42 -41.43 22.53
CA ARG A 565 -28.25 -41.83 21.72
C ARG A 565 -26.96 -41.51 22.46
N ALA A 566 -26.85 -40.29 23.00
CA ALA A 566 -25.67 -39.87 23.75
C ALA A 566 -25.44 -40.75 24.99
N ARG A 567 -26.50 -41.08 25.74
CA ARG A 567 -26.44 -42.00 26.89
C ARG A 567 -25.93 -43.38 26.50
N ARG A 568 -26.44 -43.97 25.41
CA ARG A 568 -25.96 -45.27 24.91
C ARG A 568 -24.50 -45.23 24.47
N ALA A 569 -24.07 -44.14 23.84
CA ALA A 569 -22.68 -43.95 23.45
C ALA A 569 -21.76 -43.90 24.67
N VAL A 570 -22.15 -43.17 25.73
CA VAL A 570 -21.43 -43.15 27.01
C VAL A 570 -21.38 -44.52 27.67
N ALA A 571 -22.51 -45.22 27.77
CA ALA A 571 -22.57 -46.54 28.40
C ALA A 571 -21.80 -47.62 27.62
N GLY A 572 -21.69 -47.48 26.30
CA GLY A 572 -21.01 -48.41 25.41
C GLY A 572 -19.55 -48.08 25.10
N TYR A 573 -19.02 -46.98 25.63
CA TYR A 573 -17.63 -46.56 25.38
C TYR A 573 -16.62 -47.49 26.08
N ASP A 574 -15.44 -47.67 25.49
CA ASP A 574 -14.36 -48.51 26.03
C ASP A 574 -13.59 -47.80 27.16
N TRP A 575 -14.24 -47.63 28.31
CA TRP A 575 -13.66 -47.03 29.52
C TRP A 575 -12.39 -47.74 30.05
N PRO A 576 -12.27 -49.09 29.98
CA PRO A 576 -11.03 -49.78 30.35
C PRO A 576 -9.80 -49.31 29.56
N ALA A 577 -9.95 -48.91 28.30
CA ALA A 577 -8.85 -48.35 27.51
C ALA A 577 -8.33 -47.01 28.07
N LEU A 578 -9.17 -46.27 28.81
CA LEU A 578 -8.81 -45.05 29.53
C LEU A 578 -8.34 -45.30 30.98
N GLY A 579 -8.16 -46.58 31.36
CA GLY A 579 -7.76 -46.97 32.72
C GLY A 579 -8.91 -46.92 33.74
N VAL A 580 -10.16 -46.83 33.29
CA VAL A 580 -11.35 -46.81 34.15
C VAL A 580 -12.09 -48.15 34.03
N HIS A 581 -11.99 -48.98 35.07
CA HIS A 581 -12.59 -50.32 35.09
C HIS A 581 -14.01 -50.36 35.68
N LEU A 582 -14.57 -49.21 36.04
CA LEU A 582 -15.96 -49.06 36.45
C LEU A 582 -16.83 -48.68 35.25
N PRO A 583 -18.06 -49.18 35.14
CA PRO A 583 -18.99 -48.71 34.11
C PRO A 583 -19.34 -47.23 34.36
N VAL A 584 -19.20 -46.41 33.32
CA VAL A 584 -19.62 -45.00 33.35
C VAL A 584 -20.95 -44.87 32.64
N THR A 585 -21.93 -44.30 33.33
CA THR A 585 -23.29 -44.03 32.80
C THR A 585 -23.69 -42.59 33.11
N ILE A 586 -24.69 -42.08 32.40
CA ILE A 586 -25.27 -40.76 32.65
C ILE A 586 -26.78 -40.86 32.89
N SER A 587 -27.28 -40.02 33.80
CA SER A 587 -28.70 -39.79 34.00
C SER A 587 -29.07 -38.42 33.41
N VAL A 588 -30.22 -38.33 32.73
CA VAL A 588 -30.66 -37.11 32.03
C VAL A 588 -32.09 -36.77 32.42
N GLY A 589 -32.34 -35.51 32.78
CA GLY A 589 -33.68 -34.94 32.96
C GLY A 589 -33.98 -33.86 31.92
N ILE A 590 -35.11 -33.97 31.22
CA ILE A 590 -35.51 -33.04 30.16
C ILE A 590 -36.78 -32.27 30.55
N ALA A 591 -36.74 -30.95 30.36
CA ALA A 591 -37.91 -30.08 30.43
C ALA A 591 -38.01 -29.20 29.17
N SER A 592 -39.22 -28.86 28.75
CA SER A 592 -39.47 -27.93 27.65
C SER A 592 -40.04 -26.63 28.19
N ALA A 593 -39.52 -25.51 27.70
CA ALA A 593 -40.01 -24.20 28.05
C ALA A 593 -41.44 -23.99 27.53
N THR A 594 -42.25 -23.33 28.34
CA THR A 594 -43.56 -22.81 27.96
C THR A 594 -43.52 -21.28 27.94
N ARG A 595 -44.49 -20.67 27.25
CA ARG A 595 -44.51 -19.23 27.06
C ARG A 595 -44.66 -18.51 28.42
N GLY A 596 -43.65 -17.74 28.79
CA GLY A 596 -43.58 -17.04 30.08
C GLY A 596 -42.75 -17.74 31.15
N ASP A 597 -42.14 -18.89 30.85
CA ASP A 597 -41.12 -19.48 31.72
C ASP A 597 -39.88 -18.58 31.81
N ASP A 598 -39.28 -18.57 33.00
CA ASP A 598 -37.96 -18.00 33.20
C ASP A 598 -36.92 -19.13 33.32
N ARG A 599 -35.64 -18.76 33.24
CA ARG A 599 -34.55 -19.72 33.35
C ARG A 599 -34.60 -20.55 34.64
N ARG A 600 -35.04 -19.97 35.76
CA ARG A 600 -35.07 -20.66 37.05
C ARG A 600 -36.16 -21.73 37.07
N THR A 601 -37.34 -21.43 36.55
CA THR A 601 -38.45 -22.39 36.48
C THR A 601 -38.09 -23.56 35.57
N LEU A 602 -37.52 -23.29 34.40
CA LEU A 602 -37.14 -24.33 33.44
C LEU A 602 -36.01 -25.22 33.96
N PHE A 603 -34.96 -24.64 34.54
CA PHE A 603 -33.86 -25.41 35.12
C PHE A 603 -34.33 -26.27 36.30
N ALA A 604 -35.15 -25.73 37.19
CA ALA A 604 -35.71 -26.48 38.31
C ALA A 604 -36.60 -27.64 37.86
N ALA A 605 -37.34 -27.48 36.75
CA ALA A 605 -38.13 -28.55 36.17
C ALA A 605 -37.24 -29.67 35.62
N ALA A 606 -36.18 -29.33 34.86
CA ALA A 606 -35.26 -30.32 34.30
C ALA A 606 -34.45 -31.05 35.40
N ASP A 607 -33.99 -30.34 36.43
CA ASP A 607 -33.30 -30.91 37.59
C ASP A 607 -34.21 -31.83 38.42
N GLY A 608 -35.48 -31.43 38.63
CA GLY A 608 -36.48 -32.29 39.26
C GLY A 608 -36.69 -33.61 38.51
N VAL A 609 -36.71 -33.57 37.18
CA VAL A 609 -36.81 -34.77 36.34
C VAL A 609 -35.54 -35.62 36.37
N LEU A 610 -34.36 -34.98 36.42
CA LEU A 610 -33.09 -35.68 36.60
C LEU A 610 -33.05 -36.42 37.95
N TYR A 611 -33.58 -35.81 39.00
CA TYR A 611 -33.70 -36.45 40.30
C TYR A 611 -34.57 -37.72 40.23
N ASP A 612 -35.67 -37.70 39.47
CA ASP A 612 -36.49 -38.88 39.20
C ASP A 612 -35.73 -39.95 38.40
N ALA A 613 -34.90 -39.55 37.43
CA ALA A 613 -34.00 -40.46 36.70
C ALA A 613 -33.03 -41.17 37.66
N LYS A 614 -32.42 -40.42 38.58
CA LYS A 614 -31.50 -40.96 39.60
C LYS A 614 -32.20 -41.90 40.58
N ARG A 615 -33.43 -41.60 41.00
CA ARG A 615 -34.25 -42.46 41.88
C ARG A 615 -34.81 -43.70 41.18
N GLY A 616 -35.10 -43.60 39.90
CA GLY A 616 -35.62 -44.68 39.07
C GLY A 616 -34.62 -45.80 38.81
N GLY A 617 -33.35 -45.62 39.19
CA GLY A 617 -32.29 -46.61 39.03
C GLY A 617 -31.10 -46.13 38.20
N ARG A 618 -31.01 -44.84 37.86
CA ARG A 618 -29.94 -44.23 37.04
C ARG A 618 -29.88 -44.78 35.61
N ASP A 619 -28.86 -44.36 34.84
CA ASP A 619 -28.60 -44.74 33.46
C ASP A 619 -29.83 -44.63 32.55
N ARG A 620 -30.46 -43.45 32.53
CA ARG A 620 -31.71 -43.22 31.78
C ARG A 620 -31.95 -41.76 31.45
N VAL A 621 -32.74 -41.56 30.42
CA VAL A 621 -33.34 -40.28 30.07
C VAL A 621 -34.78 -40.27 30.57
N VAL A 622 -35.16 -39.22 31.30
CA VAL A 622 -36.55 -38.99 31.75
C VAL A 622 -36.97 -37.60 31.29
N ARG A 623 -38.23 -37.47 30.88
CA ARG A 623 -38.85 -36.18 30.55
C ARG A 623 -40.11 -35.97 31.36
N LEU A 624 -40.44 -34.71 31.63
CA LEU A 624 -41.71 -34.35 32.25
C LEU A 624 -42.87 -34.68 31.29
N SER A 625 -43.66 -35.71 31.63
CA SER A 625 -44.92 -36.00 30.92
C SER A 625 -45.96 -35.02 31.45
N ALA A 626 -46.57 -34.21 30.59
CA ALA A 626 -47.49 -33.13 30.99
C ALA A 626 -48.56 -33.63 31.99
N VAL A 627 -48.37 -33.34 33.28
CA VAL A 627 -49.42 -33.42 34.29
C VAL A 627 -50.05 -32.04 34.34
N THR A 628 -51.29 -31.99 33.90
CA THR A 628 -52.20 -30.84 33.91
C THR A 628 -52.26 -30.22 35.31
N GLN A 629 -51.47 -29.18 35.56
CA GLN A 629 -51.77 -28.26 36.65
C GLN A 629 -52.80 -27.25 36.13
N THR A 630 -54.07 -27.59 36.30
CA THR A 630 -55.17 -26.62 36.25
C THR A 630 -54.96 -25.61 37.38
N ARG A 631 -54.48 -24.41 37.04
CA ARG A 631 -54.66 -23.22 37.87
C ARG A 631 -55.88 -22.44 37.36
N PRO A 632 -56.72 -21.88 38.25
CA PRO A 632 -57.98 -21.25 37.86
C PRO A 632 -57.71 -19.97 37.07
N VAL A 633 -58.45 -19.79 35.97
CA VAL A 633 -58.50 -18.55 35.19
C VAL A 633 -59.23 -17.50 36.01
N GLU A 634 -58.52 -16.41 36.35
CA GLU A 634 -59.12 -15.18 36.84
C GLU A 634 -59.43 -14.25 35.63
N PRO A 635 -60.57 -13.53 35.60
CA PRO A 635 -61.02 -12.83 34.40
C PRO A 635 -60.19 -11.56 34.14
N PRO A 636 -60.03 -11.14 32.87
CA PRO A 636 -59.33 -9.90 32.55
C PRO A 636 -60.13 -8.69 33.07
N PRO A 637 -59.47 -7.68 33.67
CA PRO A 637 -60.14 -6.45 34.05
C PRO A 637 -60.49 -5.62 32.80
N ALA A 638 -61.62 -4.93 32.93
CA ALA A 638 -62.30 -4.16 31.89
C ALA A 638 -61.46 -3.02 31.29
N ALA A 639 -61.79 -2.73 30.03
CA ALA A 639 -61.31 -1.60 29.25
C ALA A 639 -61.48 -0.25 29.99
N GLY A 640 -60.36 0.42 30.22
CA GLY A 640 -60.29 1.85 30.56
C GLY A 640 -59.79 2.66 29.36
N PRO A 641 -60.20 3.94 29.23
CA PRO A 641 -60.17 4.68 27.97
C PRO A 641 -58.76 5.13 27.58
N ALA A 642 -58.55 5.19 26.27
CA ALA A 642 -57.38 5.78 25.63
C ALA A 642 -57.18 7.25 26.06
N ALA A 643 -55.95 7.57 26.45
CA ALA A 643 -55.45 8.93 26.66
C ALA A 643 -54.45 9.26 25.53
N PRO A 644 -54.32 10.56 25.17
CA PRO A 644 -54.23 10.99 23.78
C PRO A 644 -52.80 11.16 23.27
N ALA A 645 -52.70 11.08 21.94
CA ALA A 645 -51.57 11.56 21.17
C ALA A 645 -51.42 13.08 21.31
N GLU A 646 -50.18 13.53 21.51
CA GLU A 646 -49.76 14.92 21.45
C GLU A 646 -48.83 15.14 20.24
N PRO A 647 -48.73 16.39 19.72
CA PRO A 647 -49.15 16.66 18.36
C PRO A 647 -47.99 16.99 17.42
N ALA A 648 -48.23 16.70 16.14
CA ALA A 648 -47.47 17.24 15.03
C ALA A 648 -47.80 18.74 14.82
N ALA A 649 -46.77 19.55 14.61
CA ALA A 649 -46.86 20.88 13.99
C ALA A 649 -45.46 21.30 13.50
N PRO A 650 -45.34 22.25 12.55
CA PRO A 650 -46.08 22.37 11.31
C PRO A 650 -45.15 22.58 10.08
N ALA A 651 -45.69 22.33 8.89
CA ALA A 651 -45.13 22.79 7.63
C ALA A 651 -45.15 24.32 7.55
N VAL A 652 -44.08 24.91 7.00
CA VAL A 652 -44.00 26.33 6.66
C VAL A 652 -44.06 26.47 5.12
N PRO A 653 -44.85 27.42 4.58
CA PRO A 653 -45.28 27.47 3.17
C PRO A 653 -44.28 28.23 2.25
N PRO A 654 -44.52 28.24 0.91
CA PRO A 654 -43.54 28.71 -0.07
C PRO A 654 -43.72 30.18 -0.53
N ALA A 655 -42.59 30.72 -1.02
CA ALA A 655 -42.40 31.82 -2.00
C ALA A 655 -42.71 33.29 -1.54
N PRO A 656 -42.07 34.33 -2.14
CA PRO A 656 -42.26 34.66 -3.55
C PRO A 656 -41.00 35.10 -4.34
N ALA A 657 -41.21 35.13 -5.66
CA ALA A 657 -40.34 35.61 -6.71
C ALA A 657 -40.39 37.13 -6.92
N GLY A 658 -39.35 37.65 -7.58
CA GLY A 658 -39.28 38.94 -8.30
C GLY A 658 -37.80 39.24 -8.62
N ALA A 659 -37.30 38.99 -9.85
CA ALA A 659 -37.42 39.84 -11.06
C ALA A 659 -36.87 41.26 -10.81
N ALA A 660 -35.96 41.86 -11.58
CA ALA A 660 -35.36 41.55 -12.87
C ALA A 660 -34.13 42.47 -13.09
N ASP A 661 -33.44 42.23 -14.21
CA ASP A 661 -32.70 43.19 -15.05
C ASP A 661 -31.16 43.29 -14.98
N GLY A 662 -30.55 42.75 -16.04
CA GLY A 662 -29.43 43.34 -16.80
C GLY A 662 -28.04 42.86 -16.40
N PHE A 663 -27.17 42.29 -17.24
CA PHE A 663 -27.07 42.20 -18.70
C PHE A 663 -26.20 40.96 -19.05
N ALA A 664 -26.58 40.20 -20.08
CA ALA A 664 -25.64 39.46 -20.94
C ALA A 664 -25.56 40.21 -22.29
N PRO A 665 -24.73 39.84 -23.29
CA PRO A 665 -23.64 38.84 -23.34
C PRO A 665 -22.34 39.43 -23.93
N LEU A 666 -21.22 38.70 -23.90
CA LEU A 666 -20.18 38.70 -24.96
C LEU A 666 -19.13 37.62 -24.61
N LEU A 667 -19.41 36.38 -25.00
CA LEU A 667 -18.38 35.35 -25.17
C LEU A 667 -18.42 34.95 -26.65
N LEU A 668 -17.38 35.34 -27.38
CA LEU A 668 -17.04 34.84 -28.70
C LEU A 668 -15.99 33.75 -28.50
N ASP A 669 -16.32 32.53 -28.93
CA ASP A 669 -15.38 31.44 -29.13
C ASP A 669 -14.30 31.80 -30.16
N PRO A 670 -13.08 31.27 -30.03
CA PRO A 670 -12.24 30.96 -31.18
C PRO A 670 -12.21 29.43 -31.43
N PRO A 671 -12.17 29.00 -32.71
CA PRO A 671 -12.32 27.60 -33.07
C PRO A 671 -10.96 26.87 -33.07
N LEU A 672 -10.93 25.65 -32.53
CA LEU A 672 -9.96 24.64 -32.93
C LEU A 672 -10.72 23.36 -33.26
N GLY A 673 -11.11 23.26 -34.53
CA GLY A 673 -11.68 22.06 -35.11
C GLY A 673 -10.60 21.00 -35.32
N LEU A 674 -10.94 19.77 -34.94
CA LEU A 674 -10.29 18.54 -35.39
C LEU A 674 -10.52 18.37 -36.90
N GLY A 675 -9.44 18.30 -37.68
CA GLY A 675 -9.47 17.93 -39.10
C GLY A 675 -8.90 16.53 -39.30
N GLY A 676 -9.75 15.61 -39.78
CA GLY A 676 -9.36 14.32 -40.33
C GLY A 676 -8.75 14.42 -41.76
N PRO A 677 -8.61 13.27 -42.47
CA PRO A 677 -7.47 12.96 -43.33
C PRO A 677 -7.50 13.55 -44.75
N GLY A 678 -6.34 14.02 -45.23
CA GLY A 678 -6.08 14.34 -46.64
C GLY A 678 -4.96 15.38 -46.90
N ASP A 679 -3.79 14.90 -47.36
CA ASP A 679 -2.72 15.57 -48.17
C ASP A 679 -1.78 16.64 -47.55
N PRO A 680 -0.58 16.93 -48.13
CA PRO A 680 0.51 16.12 -48.72
C PRO A 680 1.92 16.53 -48.11
N PRO A 681 3.12 16.21 -48.68
CA PRO A 681 4.35 15.96 -47.89
C PRO A 681 5.21 17.17 -47.53
N LEU A 682 6.09 16.94 -46.54
CA LEU A 682 7.19 17.77 -46.02
C LEU A 682 7.98 18.54 -47.10
N GLY A 683 8.05 19.87 -46.94
CA GLY A 683 8.95 20.74 -47.70
C GLY A 683 10.43 20.61 -47.27
N PRO A 684 11.39 21.02 -48.12
CA PRO A 684 12.80 20.67 -47.98
C PRO A 684 13.56 21.50 -46.93
N VAL A 685 14.59 20.85 -46.36
CA VAL A 685 15.59 21.38 -45.41
C VAL A 685 16.41 22.53 -46.03
N PRO A 686 16.72 23.63 -45.30
CA PRO A 686 17.57 24.70 -45.82
C PRO A 686 19.06 24.30 -45.88
N PRO A 687 19.86 24.82 -46.85
CA PRO A 687 21.28 24.48 -47.01
C PRO A 687 22.21 25.21 -46.01
N PRO A 688 23.47 24.74 -45.85
CA PRO A 688 24.42 25.26 -44.85
C PRO A 688 25.00 26.65 -45.21
N PRO A 689 25.66 27.36 -44.26
CA PRO A 689 25.85 28.80 -44.34
C PRO A 689 27.04 29.22 -45.21
N ALA A 690 26.97 30.45 -45.76
CA ALA A 690 28.06 31.11 -46.47
C ALA A 690 28.97 31.94 -45.52
N PRO A 691 30.21 32.27 -45.91
CA PRO A 691 31.23 32.86 -45.03
C PRO A 691 30.93 34.31 -44.61
N GLN A 692 31.33 34.63 -43.38
CA GLN A 692 31.09 35.90 -42.67
C GLN A 692 31.74 37.12 -43.35
N ALA A 693 31.02 38.25 -43.36
CA ALA A 693 31.56 39.58 -43.55
C ALA A 693 31.84 40.24 -42.17
N PRO A 694 32.83 41.14 -42.04
CA PRO A 694 33.22 41.71 -40.76
C PRO A 694 32.11 42.63 -40.21
N VAL A 695 31.74 42.40 -38.94
CA VAL A 695 30.71 43.16 -38.24
C VAL A 695 31.23 44.58 -37.92
N PRO A 696 30.49 45.66 -38.23
CA PRO A 696 30.86 47.02 -37.84
C PRO A 696 30.76 47.20 -36.32
N GLN A 697 31.68 47.98 -35.75
CA GLN A 697 31.66 48.35 -34.32
C GLN A 697 30.29 48.93 -33.93
N ARG A 698 29.70 48.36 -32.88
CA ARG A 698 28.38 48.74 -32.38
C ARG A 698 28.46 50.18 -31.82
N PRO A 699 27.56 51.09 -32.21
CA PRO A 699 27.52 52.43 -31.63
C PRO A 699 27.15 52.34 -30.14
N ALA A 700 27.72 53.22 -29.32
CA ALA A 700 27.47 53.31 -27.88
C ALA A 700 25.97 53.39 -27.59
N ALA A 701 25.50 52.51 -26.69
CA ALA A 701 24.12 52.48 -26.26
C ALA A 701 23.77 53.74 -25.45
N PRO A 702 22.51 54.23 -25.51
CA PRO A 702 22.06 55.40 -24.76
C PRO A 702 22.18 55.17 -23.24
N GLU A 703 22.47 56.23 -22.50
CA GLU A 703 22.58 56.25 -21.02
C GLU A 703 21.29 55.74 -20.35
N GLY A 704 21.24 54.42 -20.12
CA GLY A 704 20.26 53.78 -19.25
C GLY A 704 20.60 54.01 -17.76
N PRO A 705 19.67 53.71 -16.84
CA PRO A 705 19.88 53.93 -15.41
C PRO A 705 21.17 53.23 -14.92
N ALA A 706 22.02 53.99 -14.22
CA ALA A 706 23.36 53.61 -13.79
C ALA A 706 23.34 52.47 -12.76
N GLU A 707 23.22 51.23 -13.23
CA GLU A 707 23.40 50.05 -12.39
C GLU A 707 24.87 49.63 -12.35
N PRO A 708 25.35 49.11 -11.22
CA PRO A 708 26.73 48.65 -11.13
C PRO A 708 26.97 47.47 -12.09
N GLU A 709 28.13 47.45 -12.72
CA GLU A 709 28.53 46.33 -13.59
C GLU A 709 28.90 45.11 -12.73
N VAL A 710 28.28 43.96 -13.00
CA VAL A 710 28.41 42.76 -12.16
C VAL A 710 29.31 41.72 -12.84
N VAL A 711 30.33 41.29 -12.11
CA VAL A 711 31.31 40.28 -12.49
C VAL A 711 31.03 38.99 -11.70
N TRP A 712 30.57 37.95 -12.39
CA TRP A 712 30.44 36.61 -11.82
C TRP A 712 31.82 35.95 -11.69
N ALA A 713 32.28 35.66 -10.47
CA ALA A 713 33.62 35.11 -10.28
C ALA A 713 33.70 33.58 -10.49
N THR A 714 32.56 32.89 -10.56
CA THR A 714 32.49 31.44 -10.78
C THR A 714 33.19 31.03 -12.09
N GLY A 715 34.12 30.07 -12.00
CA GLY A 715 34.89 29.58 -13.16
C GLY A 715 35.99 30.52 -13.68
N ARG A 716 36.26 31.64 -12.99
CA ARG A 716 37.31 32.61 -13.37
C ARG A 716 38.46 32.60 -12.38
N SER A 717 39.68 32.77 -12.88
CA SER A 717 40.87 32.98 -12.03
C SER A 717 40.86 34.35 -11.37
N THR A 718 41.56 34.51 -10.24
CA THR A 718 41.67 35.78 -9.52
C THR A 718 42.14 36.93 -10.43
N GLU A 719 43.15 36.71 -11.27
CA GLU A 719 43.67 37.75 -12.17
C GLU A 719 42.65 38.16 -13.25
N GLN A 720 41.84 37.22 -13.75
CA GLN A 720 40.75 37.54 -14.69
C GLN A 720 39.68 38.41 -14.02
N VAL A 721 39.33 38.13 -12.77
CA VAL A 721 38.37 38.94 -12.02
C VAL A 721 38.93 40.35 -11.77
N LEU A 722 40.19 40.47 -11.35
CA LEU A 722 40.86 41.77 -11.16
C LEU A 722 40.90 42.56 -12.47
N ALA A 723 41.23 41.92 -13.61
CA ALA A 723 41.27 42.57 -14.91
C ALA A 723 39.89 43.13 -15.33
N LEU A 724 38.81 42.37 -15.10
CA LEU A 724 37.44 42.81 -15.38
C LEU A 724 37.04 43.98 -14.47
N VAL A 725 37.39 43.93 -13.18
CA VAL A 725 37.13 45.03 -12.24
C VAL A 725 37.90 46.28 -12.64
N ARG A 726 39.19 46.17 -13.01
CA ARG A 726 39.99 47.30 -13.53
C ARG A 726 39.37 47.90 -14.79
N GLN A 727 38.79 47.08 -15.66
CA GLN A 727 38.11 47.55 -16.87
C GLN A 727 36.83 48.29 -16.52
N ALA A 728 35.92 47.67 -15.77
CA ALA A 728 34.64 48.25 -15.33
C ALA A 728 34.85 49.60 -14.61
N ARG A 729 35.86 49.70 -13.75
CA ARG A 729 36.22 50.92 -13.01
C ARG A 729 36.82 52.02 -13.89
N ARG A 730 37.50 51.66 -14.98
CA ARG A 730 38.01 52.63 -15.97
C ARG A 730 36.89 53.17 -16.84
N GLU A 731 35.99 52.29 -17.27
CA GLU A 731 34.84 52.67 -18.11
C GLU A 731 33.81 53.48 -17.31
N HIS A 732 33.66 53.16 -16.01
CA HIS A 732 32.67 53.79 -15.15
C HIS A 732 33.20 54.10 -13.73
N PRO A 733 33.98 55.19 -13.57
CA PRO A 733 34.60 55.55 -12.29
C PRO A 733 33.59 55.94 -11.20
N ASP A 734 32.39 56.39 -11.57
CA ASP A 734 31.40 56.94 -10.64
C ASP A 734 30.44 55.89 -10.05
N ARG A 735 30.57 54.61 -10.41
CA ARG A 735 29.71 53.52 -9.91
C ARG A 735 30.51 52.29 -9.50
N PRO A 736 30.06 51.51 -8.51
CA PRO A 736 30.86 50.38 -8.04
C PRO A 736 30.89 49.26 -9.09
N ALA A 737 32.05 48.61 -9.22
CA ALA A 737 32.17 47.33 -9.92
C ALA A 737 31.91 46.23 -8.89
N VAL A 738 30.96 45.34 -9.20
CA VAL A 738 30.44 44.37 -8.23
C VAL A 738 30.91 42.99 -8.62
N VAL A 739 31.43 42.24 -7.66
CA VAL A 739 31.88 40.86 -7.82
C VAL A 739 31.04 39.98 -6.93
N VAL A 740 30.43 38.95 -7.51
CA VAL A 740 29.59 37.97 -6.79
C VAL A 740 30.18 36.57 -6.91
N ARG A 741 29.96 35.73 -5.88
CA ARG A 741 30.38 34.32 -5.82
C ARG A 741 31.89 34.12 -6.03
N ALA A 742 32.70 34.98 -5.39
CA ALA A 742 34.15 34.94 -5.47
C ALA A 742 34.77 34.02 -4.42
N ALA A 743 35.89 33.37 -4.74
CA ALA A 743 36.70 32.67 -3.74
C ALA A 743 37.30 33.66 -2.72
N ALA A 744 37.57 33.20 -1.49
CA ALA A 744 38.12 34.04 -0.42
C ALA A 744 39.43 34.73 -0.84
N GLU A 745 40.32 34.02 -1.54
CA GLU A 745 41.57 34.57 -2.08
C GLU A 745 41.34 35.74 -3.06
N THR A 746 40.30 35.64 -3.89
CA THR A 746 39.91 36.71 -4.82
C THR A 746 39.37 37.93 -4.08
N LEU A 747 38.59 37.74 -3.01
CA LEU A 747 38.11 38.84 -2.16
C LEU A 747 39.27 39.56 -1.46
N VAL A 748 40.25 38.80 -0.94
CA VAL A 748 41.47 39.34 -0.33
C VAL A 748 42.28 40.12 -1.37
N ALA A 749 42.41 39.61 -2.59
CA ALA A 749 43.12 40.30 -3.67
C ALA A 749 42.41 41.60 -4.08
N LEU A 750 41.07 41.59 -4.20
CA LEU A 750 40.26 42.79 -4.50
C LEU A 750 40.36 43.86 -3.40
N ALA A 751 40.40 43.43 -2.13
CA ALA A 751 40.60 44.32 -1.00
C ALA A 751 42.03 44.91 -1.00
N GLY A 752 43.04 44.08 -1.26
CA GLY A 752 44.44 44.49 -1.29
C GLY A 752 44.81 45.42 -2.45
N GLU A 753 44.21 45.26 -3.63
CA GLU A 753 44.50 46.10 -4.80
C GLU A 753 43.82 47.48 -4.73
N HIS A 754 42.67 47.58 -4.07
CA HIS A 754 41.79 48.76 -4.10
C HIS A 754 41.49 49.31 -2.70
N ASP A 755 42.52 49.29 -1.84
CA ASP A 755 42.43 49.56 -0.41
C ASP A 755 41.62 50.85 -0.09
N GLY A 756 40.68 50.74 0.84
CA GLY A 756 39.77 51.83 1.25
C GLY A 756 38.60 52.15 0.29
N ARG A 757 38.49 51.51 -0.87
CA ARG A 757 37.34 51.65 -1.81
C ARG A 757 36.61 50.34 -2.10
N THR A 758 36.99 49.25 -1.44
CA THR A 758 36.35 47.94 -1.59
C THR A 758 35.49 47.64 -0.37
N THR A 759 34.19 47.43 -0.58
CA THR A 759 33.28 46.88 0.42
C THR A 759 33.20 45.38 0.21
N VAL A 760 33.62 44.58 1.19
CA VAL A 760 33.60 43.12 1.14
C VAL A 760 32.55 42.58 2.11
N ASP A 761 31.80 41.57 1.67
CA ASP A 761 30.92 40.79 2.52
C ASP A 761 31.33 39.30 2.41
N ALA A 762 31.93 38.81 3.49
CA ALA A 762 32.46 37.45 3.55
C ALA A 762 31.34 36.40 3.58
N ALA A 763 30.15 36.72 4.10
CA ALA A 763 29.02 35.80 4.13
C ALA A 763 28.37 35.67 2.74
N ALA A 764 28.35 36.77 1.97
CA ALA A 764 27.87 36.79 0.59
C ALA A 764 28.90 36.28 -0.44
N MET A 765 30.15 36.05 -0.02
CA MET A 765 31.30 35.81 -0.91
C MET A 765 31.37 36.84 -2.05
N ALA A 766 31.16 38.12 -1.71
CA ALA A 766 30.98 39.22 -2.66
C ALA A 766 31.76 40.48 -2.27
N ALA A 767 32.08 41.30 -3.27
CA ALA A 767 32.76 42.59 -3.07
C ALA A 767 32.23 43.66 -4.04
N ALA A 768 32.26 44.91 -3.61
CA ALA A 768 31.94 46.07 -4.43
C ALA A 768 33.12 47.05 -4.37
N VAL A 769 33.74 47.32 -5.51
CA VAL A 769 34.90 48.19 -5.65
C VAL A 769 34.44 49.53 -6.22
N GLY A 770 34.62 50.63 -5.51
CA GLY A 770 34.21 51.97 -5.93
C GLY A 770 33.18 52.63 -5.01
N PRO A 771 32.71 53.84 -5.36
CA PRO A 771 31.75 54.59 -4.54
C PRO A 771 30.39 53.88 -4.55
N LEU A 772 29.80 53.70 -3.36
CA LEU A 772 28.44 53.19 -3.23
C LEU A 772 27.43 54.35 -3.32
N PRO A 773 26.25 54.13 -3.91
CA PRO A 773 25.18 55.12 -3.94
C PRO A 773 24.63 55.42 -2.54
N GLU A 774 24.06 56.62 -2.36
CA GLU A 774 23.35 56.98 -1.12
C GLU A 774 22.12 56.08 -0.91
N ALA A 775 21.91 55.64 0.33
CA ALA A 775 20.83 54.73 0.68
C ALA A 775 19.47 55.45 0.68
N VAL A 776 18.52 54.94 -0.11
CA VAL A 776 17.14 55.47 -0.20
C VAL A 776 16.15 54.32 -0.05
N GLY A 777 15.28 54.42 0.95
CA GLY A 777 14.32 53.35 1.30
C GLY A 777 14.97 52.20 2.07
N ARG A 778 14.13 51.35 2.65
CA ARG A 778 14.51 50.29 3.58
C ARG A 778 14.00 48.93 3.12
N ILE A 779 14.87 47.91 3.19
CA ILE A 779 14.53 46.53 2.84
C ILE A 779 14.76 45.63 4.06
N GLY A 780 13.80 44.75 4.33
CA GLY A 780 13.97 43.66 5.29
C GLY A 780 14.38 42.38 4.57
N VAL A 781 15.44 41.70 5.04
CA VAL A 781 15.83 40.37 4.54
C VAL A 781 15.60 39.36 5.65
N LEU A 782 14.65 38.45 5.43
CA LEU A 782 14.28 37.38 6.37
C LEU A 782 14.88 36.07 5.89
N CYS A 783 15.73 35.47 6.71
CA CYS A 783 16.40 34.21 6.41
C CYS A 783 15.73 33.08 7.20
N GLY A 784 15.21 32.08 6.50
CA GLY A 784 14.43 30.99 7.08
C GLY A 784 15.24 30.14 8.05
N SER A 785 16.46 29.78 7.67
CA SER A 785 17.35 28.96 8.51
C SER A 785 18.81 29.38 8.39
N ALA A 786 19.67 28.91 9.29
CA ALA A 786 21.12 29.13 9.19
C ALA A 786 21.74 28.60 7.88
N ALA A 787 21.12 27.58 7.25
CA ALA A 787 21.57 27.04 5.97
C ALA A 787 21.33 28.04 4.81
N ASP A 788 20.32 28.89 4.92
CA ASP A 788 19.95 29.89 3.91
C ASP A 788 20.78 31.18 4.02
N ALA A 789 21.63 31.29 5.06
CA ALA A 789 22.38 32.50 5.40
C ALA A 789 23.30 33.02 4.28
N PRO A 790 23.97 32.20 3.45
CA PRO A 790 24.77 32.70 2.33
C PRO A 790 23.92 33.41 1.26
N VAL A 791 22.76 32.86 0.91
CA VAL A 791 21.84 33.47 -0.07
C VAL A 791 21.18 34.73 0.50
N ALA A 792 20.82 34.72 1.77
CA ALA A 792 20.33 35.91 2.47
C ALA A 792 21.40 37.01 2.57
N ALA A 793 22.66 36.65 2.81
CA ALA A 793 23.78 37.58 2.76
C ALA A 793 23.99 38.16 1.36
N GLU A 794 23.89 37.34 0.31
CA GLU A 794 23.97 37.79 -1.09
C GLU A 794 22.86 38.81 -1.41
N ALA A 795 21.62 38.54 -1.00
CA ALA A 795 20.50 39.47 -1.17
C ALA A 795 20.70 40.78 -0.41
N ALA A 796 21.11 40.70 0.86
CA ALA A 796 21.37 41.88 1.68
C ALA A 796 22.52 42.73 1.10
N PHE A 797 23.59 42.08 0.65
CA PHE A 797 24.71 42.76 0.02
C PHE A 797 24.29 43.46 -1.28
N ALA A 798 23.58 42.75 -2.16
CA ALA A 798 23.09 43.28 -3.43
C ALA A 798 22.16 44.49 -3.26
N ALA A 799 21.28 44.45 -2.26
CA ALA A 799 20.43 45.58 -1.90
C ALA A 799 21.25 46.80 -1.43
N ARG A 800 22.19 46.60 -0.49
CA ARG A 800 23.05 47.68 0.05
C ARG A 800 23.82 48.41 -1.04
N ILE A 801 24.49 47.68 -1.91
CA ILE A 801 25.31 48.25 -3.00
C ILE A 801 24.46 48.92 -4.09
N THR A 802 23.17 48.60 -4.15
CA THR A 802 22.18 49.25 -5.03
C THR A 802 21.61 50.53 -4.40
N GLY A 803 21.96 50.85 -3.14
CA GLY A 803 21.62 52.11 -2.49
C GLY A 803 20.31 52.05 -1.71
N THR A 804 20.16 51.04 -0.85
CA THR A 804 19.07 50.97 0.13
C THR A 804 19.59 50.58 1.51
N GLU A 805 18.90 51.01 2.55
CA GLU A 805 19.14 50.49 3.90
C GLU A 805 18.63 49.05 4.00
N VAL A 806 19.37 48.16 4.66
CA VAL A 806 19.01 46.75 4.77
C VAL A 806 19.06 46.30 6.23
N VAL A 807 17.94 45.74 6.70
CA VAL A 807 17.84 45.06 7.99
C VAL A 807 17.73 43.56 7.71
N ARG A 808 18.69 42.77 8.17
CA ARG A 808 18.66 41.30 8.02
C ARG A 808 18.31 40.64 9.35
N VAL A 809 17.37 39.70 9.30
CA VAL A 809 16.97 38.84 10.42
C VAL A 809 17.25 37.40 10.04
N ASP A 810 18.07 36.72 10.85
CA ASP A 810 18.45 35.33 10.63
C ASP A 810 17.61 34.37 11.49
N ASP A 811 17.41 33.15 10.99
CA ASP A 811 16.78 32.03 11.72
C ASP A 811 15.32 32.29 12.12
N VAL A 812 14.51 32.62 11.11
CA VAL A 812 13.09 32.97 11.24
C VAL A 812 12.16 31.73 11.29
N GLY A 813 12.64 30.59 10.82
CA GLY A 813 11.92 29.32 10.70
C GLY A 813 11.49 28.67 12.03
N GLY A 814 10.51 27.76 11.94
CA GLY A 814 10.01 26.95 13.07
C GLY A 814 9.64 27.73 14.35
N SER A 815 10.36 27.46 15.45
CA SER A 815 10.04 27.94 16.81
C SER A 815 10.16 29.47 17.03
N ARG A 816 10.69 30.22 16.05
CA ARG A 816 10.91 31.68 16.12
C ARG A 816 9.93 32.52 15.29
N VAL A 817 8.92 31.91 14.70
CA VAL A 817 7.78 32.63 14.09
C VAL A 817 6.97 33.40 15.15
N ARG A 818 6.96 32.94 16.40
CA ARG A 818 6.17 33.52 17.50
C ARG A 818 6.59 34.95 17.91
N PRO A 819 7.89 35.29 18.01
CA PRO A 819 8.35 36.68 18.12
C PRO A 819 7.89 37.59 16.98
N LEU A 820 7.94 37.13 15.72
CA LEU A 820 7.47 37.89 14.55
C LEU A 820 5.94 38.11 14.56
N LEU A 821 5.19 37.17 15.12
CA LEU A 821 3.75 37.33 15.35
C LEU A 821 3.44 38.37 16.45
N THR A 822 4.39 38.62 17.36
CA THR A 822 4.22 39.49 18.53
C THR A 822 4.71 40.91 18.27
N ASP A 823 5.79 41.08 17.48
CA ASP A 823 6.34 42.38 17.08
C ASP A 823 6.35 42.51 15.55
N ARG A 824 5.36 43.22 15.01
CA ARG A 824 5.18 43.43 13.57
C ARG A 824 5.97 44.62 13.02
N ALA A 825 6.70 45.37 13.84
CA ALA A 825 7.44 46.56 13.39
C ALA A 825 8.46 46.18 12.29
N LEU A 826 9.09 45.00 12.42
CA LEU A 826 10.05 44.48 11.45
C LEU A 826 9.45 44.18 10.06
N LEU A 827 8.13 44.02 9.94
CA LEU A 827 7.44 43.73 8.69
C LEU A 827 6.84 44.98 8.02
N HIS A 828 6.53 46.00 8.81
CA HIS A 828 5.86 47.23 8.33
C HIS A 828 6.82 48.41 8.12
N ASP A 829 7.99 48.41 8.76
CA ASP A 829 8.99 49.47 8.62
C ASP A 829 9.87 49.33 7.35
N ALA A 830 9.63 48.32 6.51
CA ALA A 830 10.33 48.10 5.25
C ALA A 830 9.46 48.49 4.05
N ASP A 831 10.08 49.04 3.01
CA ASP A 831 9.41 49.32 1.72
C ASP A 831 9.28 48.07 0.85
N CYS A 832 10.10 47.04 1.10
CA CYS A 832 10.05 45.72 0.47
C CYS A 832 10.71 44.67 1.36
N LEU A 833 10.23 43.43 1.33
CA LEU A 833 10.82 42.30 2.04
C LEU A 833 11.42 41.29 1.07
N VAL A 834 12.55 40.71 1.44
CA VAL A 834 13.13 39.54 0.76
C VAL A 834 13.07 38.38 1.74
N VAL A 835 12.35 37.31 1.38
CA VAL A 835 12.23 36.11 2.21
C VAL A 835 13.02 34.99 1.57
N VAL A 836 14.09 34.55 2.22
CA VAL A 836 15.00 33.52 1.73
C VAL A 836 14.76 32.24 2.52
N ALA A 837 14.28 31.19 1.89
CA ALA A 837 13.97 29.93 2.59
C ALA A 837 14.05 28.71 1.66
N GLY A 838 14.63 27.62 2.18
CA GLY A 838 14.64 26.31 1.54
C GLY A 838 13.67 25.35 2.21
N LEU A 839 14.03 24.88 3.41
CA LEU A 839 13.21 23.97 4.23
C LEU A 839 11.83 24.53 4.58
N ASP A 840 11.80 25.78 5.06
CA ASP A 840 10.57 26.45 5.51
C ASP A 840 10.00 27.34 4.39
N ALA A 841 9.88 26.83 3.17
CA ALA A 841 9.43 27.62 2.00
C ALA A 841 8.02 28.24 2.16
N SER A 842 7.18 27.66 3.03
CA SER A 842 5.87 28.22 3.41
C SER A 842 5.97 29.55 4.16
N LEU A 843 7.15 29.90 4.69
CA LEU A 843 7.41 31.16 5.39
C LEU A 843 7.09 32.38 4.52
N ALA A 844 7.37 32.34 3.21
CA ALA A 844 7.07 33.45 2.32
C ALA A 844 5.56 33.73 2.22
N GLY A 845 4.75 32.67 2.15
CA GLY A 845 3.29 32.79 2.16
C GLY A 845 2.74 33.24 3.52
N LEU A 846 3.31 32.74 4.62
CA LEU A 846 2.93 33.14 5.96
C LEU A 846 3.20 34.64 6.21
N VAL A 847 4.39 35.11 5.83
CA VAL A 847 4.75 36.54 5.93
C VAL A 847 3.85 37.39 5.02
N GLY A 848 3.56 36.92 3.80
CA GLY A 848 2.66 37.60 2.87
C GLY A 848 1.23 37.75 3.39
N ALA A 849 0.73 36.78 4.16
CA ALA A 849 -0.58 36.88 4.81
C ALA A 849 -0.60 37.91 5.97
N MET A 850 0.56 38.38 6.43
CA MET A 850 0.71 39.22 7.62
C MET A 850 1.04 40.69 7.32
N THR A 851 1.43 41.03 6.09
CA THR A 851 1.85 42.40 5.72
C THR A 851 1.42 42.76 4.29
N ASP A 852 1.14 44.05 4.08
CA ASP A 852 0.86 44.61 2.75
C ASP A 852 2.15 45.04 2.02
N VAL A 853 3.31 44.88 2.66
CA VAL A 853 4.62 45.19 2.06
C VAL A 853 4.96 44.15 0.98
N PRO A 854 5.41 44.56 -0.22
CA PRO A 854 5.72 43.62 -1.30
C PRO A 854 6.88 42.69 -0.92
N ILE A 855 6.74 41.41 -1.26
CA ILE A 855 7.68 40.34 -0.91
C ILE A 855 8.33 39.75 -2.15
N VAL A 856 9.66 39.62 -2.10
CA VAL A 856 10.45 38.82 -3.04
C VAL A 856 10.89 37.54 -2.34
N ALA A 857 10.27 36.42 -2.67
CA ALA A 857 10.60 35.11 -2.15
C ALA A 857 11.78 34.51 -2.92
N VAL A 858 12.79 34.00 -2.22
CA VAL A 858 14.00 33.40 -2.80
C VAL A 858 14.10 31.96 -2.32
N PRO A 859 13.77 30.98 -3.17
CA PRO A 859 13.98 29.59 -2.82
C PRO A 859 15.47 29.28 -2.80
N THR A 860 15.91 28.49 -1.83
CA THR A 860 17.31 28.05 -1.71
C THR A 860 17.46 26.57 -1.99
N SER A 861 18.65 26.14 -2.42
CA SER A 861 18.99 24.72 -2.62
C SER A 861 19.18 23.94 -1.33
N THR A 862 19.18 24.60 -0.18
CA THR A 862 19.26 23.99 1.15
C THR A 862 17.87 23.47 1.58
N GLY A 863 17.52 22.27 1.12
CA GLY A 863 16.33 21.50 1.50
C GLY A 863 16.67 20.17 2.18
N GLN A 864 15.67 19.45 2.71
CA GLN A 864 15.89 18.10 3.27
C GLN A 864 16.41 17.17 2.16
N PRO A 865 17.42 16.33 2.42
CA PRO A 865 17.71 15.22 1.52
C PRO A 865 16.45 14.36 1.37
N GLY A 866 15.96 14.21 0.13
CA GLY A 866 14.73 13.46 -0.20
C GLY A 866 13.56 14.29 -0.75
N THR A 867 13.60 15.62 -0.67
CA THR A 867 12.83 16.51 -1.57
C THR A 867 13.76 16.97 -2.68
N LEU A 868 13.28 17.43 -3.85
CA LEU A 868 14.10 17.85 -5.02
C LEU A 868 15.01 19.09 -4.76
N GLY A 869 15.53 19.24 -3.54
CA GLY A 869 16.29 20.38 -3.04
C GLY A 869 15.54 21.67 -3.32
N ALA A 870 16.22 22.55 -4.05
CA ALA A 870 15.72 23.85 -4.45
C ALA A 870 14.37 23.88 -5.17
N PHE A 871 14.02 22.83 -5.91
CA PHE A 871 12.78 22.79 -6.70
C PHE A 871 11.54 22.67 -5.83
N GLY A 872 11.63 21.95 -4.70
CA GLY A 872 10.53 21.86 -3.73
C GLY A 872 10.21 23.23 -3.13
N ALA A 873 11.25 23.96 -2.71
CA ALA A 873 11.12 25.32 -2.19
C ALA A 873 10.51 26.27 -3.24
N LEU A 874 10.98 26.20 -4.49
CA LEU A 874 10.47 27.00 -5.60
C LEU A 874 8.97 26.75 -5.86
N LEU A 875 8.55 25.48 -5.96
CA LEU A 875 7.15 25.13 -6.21
C LEU A 875 6.24 25.53 -5.04
N SER A 876 6.72 25.38 -3.80
CA SER A 876 5.97 25.78 -2.61
C SER A 876 5.74 27.30 -2.58
N MET A 877 6.76 28.09 -2.92
CA MET A 877 6.64 29.54 -3.02
C MET A 877 5.77 30.00 -4.22
N LEU A 878 5.87 29.32 -5.38
CA LEU A 878 5.08 29.65 -6.58
C LEU A 878 3.59 29.34 -6.41
N ASN A 879 3.26 28.27 -5.69
CA ASN A 879 1.86 27.88 -5.42
C ASN A 879 1.26 28.60 -4.22
N SER A 880 2.00 29.51 -3.57
CA SER A 880 1.45 30.33 -2.49
C SER A 880 0.36 31.25 -3.03
N ALA A 881 -0.87 31.10 -2.52
CA ALA A 881 -2.00 31.96 -2.86
C ALA A 881 -1.93 33.36 -2.20
N SER A 882 -0.81 33.72 -1.56
CA SER A 882 -0.68 34.99 -0.85
C SER A 882 -0.52 36.16 -1.85
N PRO A 883 -1.41 37.16 -1.85
CA PRO A 883 -1.21 38.36 -2.64
C PRO A 883 0.06 39.10 -2.21
N GLY A 884 0.80 39.68 -3.15
CA GLY A 884 2.00 40.48 -2.86
C GLY A 884 3.33 39.74 -2.80
N VAL A 885 3.34 38.41 -3.03
CA VAL A 885 4.57 37.60 -3.11
C VAL A 885 4.98 37.35 -4.56
N VAL A 886 6.23 37.65 -4.91
CA VAL A 886 6.85 37.32 -6.20
C VAL A 886 8.06 36.42 -5.94
N VAL A 887 8.23 35.37 -6.74
CA VAL A 887 9.27 34.36 -6.54
C VAL A 887 10.44 34.59 -7.49
N SER A 888 11.67 34.60 -6.94
CA SER A 888 12.94 34.66 -7.69
C SER A 888 13.37 33.26 -8.12
N THR A 889 14.40 33.18 -8.97
CA THR A 889 15.05 31.91 -9.27
C THR A 889 15.80 31.38 -8.04
N ILE A 890 16.04 30.08 -8.03
CA ILE A 890 16.78 29.37 -6.98
C ILE A 890 18.14 30.00 -6.70
N ASP A 891 18.48 30.16 -5.42
CA ASP A 891 19.76 30.70 -4.92
C ASP A 891 20.14 32.06 -5.51
N ASN A 892 19.17 32.83 -5.99
CA ASN A 892 19.41 34.11 -6.64
C ASN A 892 19.09 35.27 -5.69
N GLY A 893 19.88 35.35 -4.62
CA GLY A 893 19.84 36.45 -3.67
C GLY A 893 20.18 37.77 -4.35
N HIS A 894 21.15 37.77 -5.27
CA HIS A 894 21.56 38.96 -6.02
C HIS A 894 20.39 39.64 -6.75
N ALA A 895 19.68 38.93 -7.63
CA ALA A 895 18.58 39.52 -8.39
C ALA A 895 17.42 39.94 -7.47
N ALA A 896 17.14 39.15 -6.44
CA ALA A 896 16.10 39.47 -5.46
C ALA A 896 16.42 40.77 -4.70
N GLY A 897 17.66 40.93 -4.23
CA GLY A 897 18.12 42.14 -3.55
C GLY A 897 18.08 43.38 -4.44
N VAL A 898 18.52 43.27 -5.71
CA VAL A 898 18.43 44.37 -6.69
C VAL A 898 16.98 44.74 -6.99
N PHE A 899 16.11 43.74 -7.17
CA PHE A 899 14.69 43.97 -7.46
C PHE A 899 13.99 44.65 -6.29
N ALA A 900 14.19 44.17 -5.07
CA ALA A 900 13.68 44.80 -3.85
C ALA A 900 14.20 46.25 -3.70
N ALA A 901 15.48 46.50 -4.02
CA ALA A 901 16.05 47.84 -3.99
C ALA A 901 15.48 48.81 -5.03
N ARG A 902 15.06 48.30 -6.20
CA ARG A 902 14.33 49.12 -7.17
C ARG A 902 12.93 49.47 -6.66
N ILE A 903 12.24 48.54 -5.99
CA ILE A 903 10.93 48.80 -5.38
C ILE A 903 11.04 49.90 -4.31
N ALA A 904 11.94 49.72 -3.34
CA ALA A 904 12.11 50.66 -2.23
C ALA A 904 12.46 52.09 -2.71
N ARG A 905 13.43 52.21 -3.62
CA ARG A 905 13.83 53.51 -4.19
C ARG A 905 12.71 54.17 -5.00
N ARG A 906 11.90 53.38 -5.71
CA ARG A 906 10.77 53.92 -6.50
C ARG A 906 9.64 54.41 -5.60
N ALA A 907 9.35 53.70 -4.52
CA ALA A 907 8.37 54.14 -3.52
C ALA A 907 8.76 55.50 -2.92
N HIS A 908 10.06 55.74 -2.70
CA HIS A 908 10.57 57.02 -2.17
C HIS A 908 10.73 58.14 -3.21
N ARG A 909 10.74 57.84 -4.52
CA ARG A 909 10.69 58.89 -5.57
C ARG A 909 9.29 59.46 -5.81
N GLN A 910 8.26 58.77 -5.31
CA GLN A 910 6.85 59.15 -5.46
C GLN A 910 6.25 59.80 -4.19
N ARG A 911 6.98 59.76 -3.07
CA ARG A 911 6.75 60.56 -1.88
C ARG A 911 7.52 61.87 -2.00
#